data_AF-A0A1C6QV87-F1
#
_entry.id   AF-A0A1C6QV87-F1
#
_cell.length_a   1.000
_cell.length_b   1.000
_cell.length_c   1.000
_cell.angle_alpha   90.00
_cell.angle_beta   90.00
_cell.angle_gamma   90.00
#
_symmetry.space_group_name_H-M   'P 1'
#
loop_
_entity.id
_entity.type
_entity.pdbx_description
1 polymer ?
#
loop_
_entity_poly.entity_id
_entity_poly.type
_entity_poly.pdbx_seq_one_letter_code
_entity_poly.pdbx_strand_id
1 'polypeptide(L)'
;MATDGEAGPYGTEAARKALFQLLESGQQVVITREFGDTVARAVLTPLDALTMQQRAALESWPAHGLTQARQTLGHLVTQAAGGAPQRLRKRTRDIAVLLPVDLDDGAPPTPPPTPAPAPAGPGDPAAGTVPSTQQPSRPPRRARTLTAPAAALDSLTTGRAPLSYGLPAVDEATGGLQPGRLALIAAAPGVGGSLLAASAAREAAVSHGRTVLYAASGPSATDVSCRIAAAHTGADYQLLRAGTLNAPAQVRAALDSARQAPLWVDDGEDLDTDAIAGTIADVESLALLVVDRLQATADPAVPLSGEALPAVTRELVRLARTHHLPVLAALDTDDPALLARLRADVVLHLERDGETARLTVADCDFAADTSSPTIRLRPDFQRARFLDGPAPAQAPAQAPAPPSAPPVPPLEANSPSTAPSPATTPPTARPAASRSGSVDTDVADQIRSTVTAALEAAGGDADAATNALVKRAVPDVMGWFDHTRKGGRYEHSSFPPVNDLLKKTGQKSGADAVWEGRLNWKNMPLRTDATAREVVALDANAAYLAAFKTHLPIGQLTHDTSGLHDPKRAGIHRITPPTWDHTDLPSPLGDRRKTGDVWITEPTLRLLQRCAREDLCDAPVIRESWTSGATENVLEKLRRTLARVRREAIEAGDEVTTEYLKAAYSKFISTMGESTYNREIRRPDWMHILRSQAFANLWLKARKAHAAGLEVVEATGTDELHLVGDWRQLWTEGRDLSEMKPKHTYTLGGGDQ
;
A
#
# COMPACT_ATOMS: atom_id res chain seq x y z
N MET A 1 -15.14 -33.04 -25.17
CA MET A 1 -14.72 -34.46 -25.06
C MET A 1 -13.21 -34.50 -25.06
N ALA A 2 -12.63 -34.88 -23.93
CA ALA A 2 -11.40 -35.67 -23.78
C ALA A 2 -11.17 -35.79 -22.26
N THR A 3 -11.76 -36.83 -21.67
CA THR A 3 -11.33 -37.42 -20.40
C THR A 3 -10.23 -38.44 -20.71
N ASP A 4 -9.20 -38.51 -19.86
CA ASP A 4 -8.57 -39.73 -19.33
C ASP A 4 -7.12 -39.44 -18.92
N GLY A 5 -6.75 -39.98 -17.76
CA GLY A 5 -5.49 -39.71 -17.08
C GLY A 5 -4.29 -40.33 -17.79
N GLU A 6 -3.41 -39.47 -18.29
CA GLU A 6 -1.98 -39.69 -18.43
C GLU A 6 -1.33 -38.29 -18.58
N ALA A 7 -0.56 -37.86 -17.58
CA ALA A 7 0.18 -36.60 -17.64
C ALA A 7 1.33 -36.73 -18.66
N GLY A 8 1.02 -36.46 -19.93
CA GLY A 8 1.97 -36.54 -21.03
C GLY A 8 3.17 -35.59 -20.88
N PRO A 9 4.30 -35.88 -21.57
CA PRO A 9 5.55 -35.12 -21.41
C PRO A 9 5.40 -33.68 -21.91
N TYR A 10 5.62 -32.71 -21.02
CA TYR A 10 5.73 -31.32 -21.44
C TYR A 10 7.05 -31.13 -22.17
N GLY A 11 7.01 -30.71 -23.44
CA GLY A 11 8.22 -30.24 -24.13
C GLY A 11 8.83 -29.03 -23.42
N THR A 12 10.16 -28.89 -23.43
CA THR A 12 10.86 -27.80 -22.70
C THR A 12 10.33 -26.38 -22.99
N GLU A 13 9.89 -26.08 -24.21
CA GLU A 13 9.34 -24.76 -24.54
C GLU A 13 7.93 -24.54 -23.97
N ALA A 14 7.09 -25.58 -23.98
CA ALA A 14 5.77 -25.57 -23.36
C ALA A 14 5.90 -25.49 -21.82
N ALA A 15 6.79 -26.30 -21.23
CA ALA A 15 7.12 -26.25 -19.81
C ALA A 15 7.68 -24.88 -19.41
N ARG A 16 8.50 -24.24 -20.25
CA ARG A 16 9.02 -22.89 -20.00
C ARG A 16 7.89 -21.85 -19.95
N LYS A 17 6.90 -21.94 -20.84
CA LYS A 17 5.75 -21.02 -20.88
C LYS A 17 4.79 -21.25 -19.71
N ALA A 18 4.62 -22.51 -19.30
CA ALA A 18 3.67 -22.93 -18.26
C ALA A 18 4.31 -23.14 -16.86
N LEU A 19 5.61 -22.91 -16.67
CA LEU A 19 6.36 -23.31 -15.46
C LEU A 19 5.68 -22.86 -14.15
N PHE A 20 5.16 -21.64 -14.11
CA PHE A 20 4.45 -21.12 -12.93
C PHE A 20 3.14 -21.86 -12.67
N GLN A 21 2.35 -22.14 -13.71
CA GLN A 21 1.09 -22.89 -13.60
C GLN A 21 1.34 -24.35 -13.19
N LEU A 22 2.43 -24.95 -13.67
CA LEU A 22 2.85 -26.30 -13.29
C LEU A 22 3.33 -26.38 -11.84
N LEU A 23 3.87 -25.29 -11.30
CA LEU A 23 4.26 -25.22 -9.89
C LEU A 23 3.06 -24.96 -8.97
N GLU A 24 2.07 -24.20 -9.45
CA GLU A 24 0.82 -23.93 -8.73
C GLU A 24 -0.11 -25.15 -8.70
N SER A 25 -0.04 -26.04 -9.69
CA SER A 25 -0.86 -27.26 -9.71
C SER A 25 -0.44 -28.30 -8.66
N GLY A 26 0.76 -28.19 -8.09
CA GLY A 26 1.27 -29.13 -7.08
C GLY A 26 1.43 -30.57 -7.58
N GLN A 27 1.44 -30.80 -8.89
CA GLN A 27 1.59 -32.13 -9.47
C GLN A 27 3.01 -32.38 -9.97
N GLN A 28 3.44 -33.64 -9.96
CA GLN A 28 4.68 -34.04 -10.62
C GLN A 28 4.50 -34.02 -12.13
N VAL A 29 5.42 -33.37 -12.85
CA VAL A 29 5.31 -33.20 -14.29
C VAL A 29 6.62 -33.57 -14.97
N VAL A 30 6.57 -34.49 -15.94
CA VAL A 30 7.75 -34.87 -16.73
C VAL A 30 8.00 -33.83 -17.82
N ILE A 31 9.21 -33.28 -17.84
CA ILE A 31 9.67 -32.33 -18.85
C ILE A 31 10.68 -33.01 -19.76
N THR A 32 10.42 -32.98 -21.07
CA THR A 32 11.28 -33.60 -22.10
C THR A 32 11.99 -32.54 -22.94
N ARG A 33 13.30 -32.72 -23.13
CA ARG A 33 14.14 -31.94 -24.03
C ARG A 33 14.70 -32.84 -25.12
N GLU A 34 14.45 -32.45 -26.37
CA GLU A 34 15.06 -33.07 -27.54
C GLU A 34 16.15 -32.12 -28.08
N PHE A 35 17.34 -32.65 -28.35
CA PHE A 35 18.42 -31.92 -29.00
C PHE A 35 19.24 -32.86 -29.89
N GLY A 36 19.08 -32.73 -31.21
CA GLY A 36 19.61 -33.71 -32.17
C GLY A 36 18.98 -35.09 -31.94
N ASP A 37 19.81 -36.13 -31.88
CA ASP A 37 19.38 -37.52 -31.63
C ASP A 37 19.27 -37.87 -30.12
N THR A 38 19.47 -36.90 -29.22
CA THR A 38 19.47 -37.14 -27.76
C THR A 38 18.21 -36.59 -27.10
N VAL A 39 17.57 -37.42 -26.27
CA VAL A 39 16.38 -37.06 -25.47
C VAL A 39 16.74 -37.05 -23.99
N ALA A 40 16.56 -35.91 -23.31
CA ALA A 40 16.74 -35.76 -21.87
C ALA A 40 15.39 -35.55 -21.18
N ARG A 41 15.12 -36.26 -20.08
CA ARG A 41 13.87 -36.16 -19.31
C ARG A 41 14.16 -35.90 -17.84
N ALA A 42 13.42 -34.98 -17.24
CA ALA A 42 13.48 -34.68 -15.82
C ALA A 42 12.06 -34.51 -15.26
N VAL A 43 11.83 -34.88 -14.00
CA VAL A 43 10.55 -34.68 -13.31
C VAL A 43 10.62 -33.39 -12.51
N LEU A 44 9.69 -32.47 -12.76
CA LEU A 44 9.43 -31.34 -11.89
C LEU A 44 8.60 -31.82 -10.71
N THR A 45 9.17 -31.78 -9.51
CA THR A 45 8.59 -32.34 -8.29
C THR A 45 8.43 -31.24 -7.23
N PRO A 46 7.21 -31.02 -6.69
CA PRO A 46 6.99 -30.08 -5.59
C PRO A 46 7.57 -30.63 -4.26
N LEU A 47 7.86 -29.75 -3.30
CA LEU A 47 8.62 -30.13 -2.08
C LEU A 47 7.88 -31.10 -1.15
N ASP A 48 6.56 -31.04 -1.15
CA ASP A 48 5.65 -31.93 -0.43
C ASP A 48 5.69 -33.38 -0.97
N ALA A 49 6.06 -33.56 -2.24
CA ALA A 49 6.21 -34.85 -2.89
C ALA A 49 7.63 -35.45 -2.79
N LEU A 50 8.55 -34.84 -2.04
CA LEU A 50 9.91 -35.36 -1.84
C LEU A 50 9.99 -36.44 -0.77
N THR A 51 10.82 -37.47 -1.01
CA THR A 51 11.13 -38.49 -0.01
C THR A 51 11.97 -37.91 1.14
N MET A 52 11.98 -38.60 2.29
CA MET A 52 12.76 -38.17 3.47
C MET A 52 14.26 -38.04 3.15
N GLN A 53 14.80 -38.94 2.32
CA GLN A 53 16.20 -38.90 1.87
C GLN A 53 16.47 -37.73 0.92
N GLN A 54 15.53 -37.43 0.01
CA GLN A 54 15.64 -36.28 -0.91
C GLN A 54 15.53 -34.94 -0.15
N ARG A 55 14.66 -34.85 0.86
CA ARG A 55 14.55 -33.65 1.72
C ARG A 55 15.83 -33.39 2.51
N ALA A 56 16.48 -34.44 3.01
CA ALA A 56 17.76 -34.31 3.72
C ALA A 56 18.89 -33.83 2.80
N ALA A 57 18.84 -34.16 1.50
CA ALA A 57 19.84 -33.76 0.50
C ALA A 57 19.55 -32.38 -0.15
N LEU A 58 18.38 -31.79 0.10
CA LEU A 58 17.86 -30.60 -0.60
C LEU A 58 18.83 -29.41 -0.56
N GLU A 59 19.51 -29.19 0.57
CA GLU A 59 20.45 -28.10 0.75
C GLU A 59 21.76 -28.27 -0.04
N SER A 60 22.10 -29.50 -0.42
CA SER A 60 23.32 -29.81 -1.18
C SER A 60 23.16 -29.59 -2.69
N TRP A 61 21.92 -29.41 -3.17
CA TRP A 61 21.63 -29.23 -4.59
C TRP A 61 21.73 -27.77 -5.06
N PRO A 62 22.22 -27.52 -6.30
CA PRO A 62 22.29 -26.18 -6.87
C PRO A 62 20.92 -25.50 -6.91
N ALA A 63 20.87 -24.26 -6.44
CA ALA A 63 19.64 -23.48 -6.36
C ALA A 63 19.56 -22.42 -7.45
N HIS A 64 18.39 -22.34 -8.11
CA HIS A 64 18.13 -21.41 -9.20
C HIS A 64 16.89 -20.58 -8.90
N GLY A 65 17.01 -19.26 -9.04
CA GLY A 65 15.84 -18.38 -8.94
C GLY A 65 14.85 -18.65 -10.06
N LEU A 66 13.55 -18.57 -9.77
CA LEU A 66 12.50 -19.02 -10.68
C LEU A 66 12.51 -18.33 -12.06
N THR A 67 12.81 -17.03 -12.09
CA THR A 67 12.97 -16.26 -13.33
C THR A 67 14.14 -16.75 -14.17
N GLN A 68 15.27 -17.06 -13.53
CA GLN A 68 16.47 -17.61 -14.17
C GLN A 68 16.22 -19.04 -14.66
N ALA A 69 15.63 -19.88 -13.80
CA ALA A 69 15.29 -21.26 -14.12
C ALA A 69 14.33 -21.36 -15.31
N ARG A 70 13.39 -20.42 -15.48
CA ARG A 70 12.53 -20.37 -16.66
C ARG A 70 13.34 -20.12 -17.93
N GLN A 71 14.28 -19.18 -17.90
CA GLN A 71 15.14 -18.86 -19.05
C GLN A 71 16.08 -20.02 -19.40
N THR A 72 16.63 -20.71 -18.40
CA THR A 72 17.60 -21.81 -18.58
C THR A 72 16.99 -23.21 -18.46
N LEU A 73 15.66 -23.35 -18.47
CA LEU A 73 14.95 -24.60 -18.14
C LEU A 73 15.46 -25.81 -18.92
N GLY A 74 15.74 -25.65 -20.22
CA GLY A 74 16.29 -26.74 -21.03
C GLY A 74 17.64 -27.24 -20.52
N HIS A 75 18.53 -26.36 -20.08
CA HIS A 75 19.83 -26.74 -19.52
C HIS A 75 19.66 -27.45 -18.17
N LEU A 76 18.77 -26.96 -17.32
CA LEU A 76 18.47 -27.56 -16.02
C LEU A 76 17.87 -28.97 -16.16
N VAL A 77 17.00 -29.18 -17.16
CA VAL A 77 16.44 -30.50 -17.48
C VAL A 77 17.55 -31.46 -17.94
N THR A 78 18.51 -31.00 -18.74
CA THR A 78 19.66 -31.82 -19.14
C THR A 78 20.55 -32.18 -17.95
N GLN A 79 20.78 -31.26 -17.01
CA GLN A 79 21.57 -31.54 -15.80
C GLN A 79 20.85 -32.50 -14.85
N ALA A 80 19.54 -32.31 -14.65
CA ALA A 80 18.72 -33.21 -13.84
C ALA A 80 18.66 -34.62 -14.45
N ALA A 81 18.48 -34.73 -15.77
CA ALA A 81 18.53 -36.00 -16.49
C ALA A 81 19.91 -36.69 -16.40
N GLY A 82 20.99 -35.92 -16.28
CA GLY A 82 22.35 -36.42 -16.07
C GLY A 82 22.67 -36.82 -14.62
N GLY A 83 21.66 -36.90 -13.74
CA GLY A 83 21.82 -37.33 -12.34
C GLY A 83 22.16 -36.20 -11.36
N ALA A 84 22.07 -34.93 -11.76
CA ALA A 84 22.30 -33.78 -10.89
C ALA A 84 20.99 -33.00 -10.63
N PRO A 85 20.29 -33.28 -9.52
CA PRO A 85 19.07 -32.57 -9.14
C PRO A 85 19.24 -31.05 -9.10
N GLN A 86 18.22 -30.31 -9.52
CA GLN A 86 18.23 -28.84 -9.53
C GLN A 86 17.10 -28.28 -8.67
N ARG A 87 17.40 -27.32 -7.80
CA ARG A 87 16.41 -26.72 -6.89
C ARG A 87 15.89 -25.40 -7.43
N LEU A 88 14.58 -25.20 -7.38
CA LEU A 88 13.91 -24.00 -7.85
C LEU A 88 13.45 -23.15 -6.65
N ARG A 89 13.80 -21.86 -6.67
CA ARG A 89 13.52 -20.90 -5.58
C ARG A 89 12.66 -19.73 -6.03
N LYS A 90 11.67 -19.37 -5.22
CA LYS A 90 10.97 -18.09 -5.30
C LYS A 90 11.50 -17.20 -4.17
N ARG A 91 12.25 -16.15 -4.53
CA ARG A 91 13.04 -15.34 -3.58
C ARG A 91 14.01 -16.22 -2.79
N THR A 92 13.81 -16.37 -1.48
CA THR A 92 14.65 -17.17 -0.58
C THR A 92 14.07 -18.54 -0.26
N ARG A 93 12.82 -18.85 -0.66
CA ARG A 93 12.14 -20.11 -0.35
C ARG A 93 12.27 -21.10 -1.51
N ASP A 94 12.62 -22.35 -1.20
CA ASP A 94 12.55 -23.46 -2.16
C ASP A 94 11.07 -23.77 -2.45
N ILE A 95 10.74 -24.07 -3.70
CA ILE A 95 9.34 -24.33 -4.10
C ILE A 95 9.17 -25.67 -4.83
N ALA A 96 10.19 -26.12 -5.55
CA ALA A 96 10.18 -27.37 -6.29
C ALA A 96 11.62 -27.78 -6.67
N VAL A 97 11.78 -29.00 -7.13
CA VAL A 97 13.05 -29.53 -7.63
C VAL A 97 12.85 -30.23 -8.98
N LEU A 98 13.88 -30.26 -9.79
CA LEU A 98 13.99 -31.11 -10.98
C LEU A 98 14.81 -32.34 -10.61
N LEU A 99 14.19 -33.51 -10.72
CA LEU A 99 14.79 -34.81 -10.43
C LEU A 99 15.02 -35.59 -11.73
N PRO A 100 16.02 -36.51 -11.76
CA PRO A 100 16.11 -37.49 -12.84
C PRO A 100 14.83 -38.32 -12.90
N VAL A 101 14.43 -38.73 -14.12
CA VAL A 101 13.36 -39.72 -14.29
C VAL A 101 13.96 -41.10 -14.01
N ASP A 102 13.53 -41.76 -12.94
CA ASP A 102 13.82 -43.18 -12.73
C ASP A 102 12.98 -43.97 -13.74
N LEU A 103 13.64 -44.53 -14.77
CA LEU A 103 13.02 -45.51 -15.66
C LEU A 103 13.04 -46.87 -14.98
N ASP A 104 12.10 -47.11 -14.07
CA ASP A 104 11.82 -48.46 -13.58
C ASP A 104 10.96 -49.19 -14.63
N ASP A 105 11.62 -49.84 -15.59
CA ASP A 105 11.13 -51.08 -16.21
C ASP A 105 12.04 -52.22 -15.72
N GLY A 106 11.41 -53.29 -15.24
CA GLY A 106 11.95 -54.12 -14.16
C GLY A 106 13.26 -54.89 -14.42
N ALA A 107 14.12 -54.94 -13.39
CA ALA A 107 14.95 -56.08 -12.99
C ALA A 107 15.69 -55.74 -11.67
N PRO A 108 15.93 -56.72 -10.77
CA PRO A 108 16.42 -56.45 -9.41
C PRO A 108 17.89 -55.99 -9.38
N PRO A 109 18.31 -55.18 -8.39
CA PRO A 109 19.63 -54.57 -8.40
C PRO A 109 20.72 -55.56 -7.98
N THR A 110 21.64 -55.85 -8.89
CA THR A 110 23.00 -56.34 -8.60
C THR A 110 23.93 -55.14 -8.29
N PRO A 111 24.83 -55.25 -7.30
CA PRO A 111 25.69 -54.13 -6.90
C PRO A 111 26.91 -53.99 -7.84
N PRO A 112 27.34 -52.76 -8.20
CA PRO A 112 28.59 -52.54 -8.92
C PRO A 112 29.78 -52.29 -7.97
N PRO A 113 31.02 -52.35 -8.49
CA PRO A 113 32.16 -52.97 -7.79
C PRO A 113 33.13 -52.00 -7.11
N THR A 114 33.89 -52.56 -6.17
CA THR A 114 35.07 -52.00 -5.52
C THR A 114 36.25 -51.77 -6.49
N PRO A 115 37.05 -50.70 -6.35
CA PRO A 115 38.44 -50.70 -6.77
C PRO A 115 39.38 -50.94 -5.57
N ALA A 116 40.27 -51.92 -5.74
CA ALA A 116 41.29 -52.41 -4.79
C ALA A 116 42.64 -51.63 -4.95
N PRO A 117 43.74 -51.91 -4.19
CA PRO A 117 44.47 -50.86 -3.44
C PRO A 117 45.99 -50.72 -3.70
N ALA A 118 46.57 -49.62 -3.18
CA ALA A 118 47.93 -49.37 -2.63
C ALA A 118 49.21 -49.62 -3.51
N PRO A 119 50.40 -49.06 -3.17
CA PRO A 119 51.25 -49.48 -2.01
C PRO A 119 51.82 -48.30 -1.16
N ALA A 120 51.89 -48.34 0.19
CA ALA A 120 52.84 -48.99 1.12
C ALA A 120 54.31 -48.52 0.97
N GLY A 121 55.10 -48.08 1.97
CA GLY A 121 55.07 -47.98 3.45
C GLY A 121 56.38 -47.24 3.88
N PRO A 122 57.02 -47.42 5.07
CA PRO A 122 56.66 -48.20 6.26
C PRO A 122 56.81 -47.44 7.61
N GLY A 123 56.33 -48.03 8.73
CA GLY A 123 56.91 -47.77 10.06
C GLY A 123 55.95 -47.65 11.26
N ASP A 124 55.52 -48.80 11.79
CA ASP A 124 54.83 -49.10 13.06
C ASP A 124 55.57 -48.62 14.35
N PRO A 125 55.06 -48.83 15.60
CA PRO A 125 53.70 -48.64 16.13
C PRO A 125 53.67 -48.11 17.62
N ALA A 126 52.45 -47.98 18.14
CA ALA A 126 52.03 -48.16 19.55
C ALA A 126 52.21 -47.02 20.59
N ALA A 127 51.10 -46.37 20.95
CA ALA A 127 50.41 -46.55 22.24
C ALA A 127 49.13 -45.69 22.30
N GLY A 128 48.04 -46.26 22.81
CA GLY A 128 46.67 -45.80 22.61
C GLY A 128 46.31 -44.45 23.21
N THR A 129 45.47 -43.71 22.48
CA THR A 129 44.55 -42.71 23.04
C THR A 129 43.28 -42.73 22.19
N VAL A 130 42.14 -42.88 22.85
CA VAL A 130 40.80 -42.87 22.28
C VAL A 130 40.57 -41.57 21.48
N PRO A 131 40.23 -41.58 20.17
CA PRO A 131 39.86 -40.35 19.49
C PRO A 131 38.36 -40.09 19.65
N SER A 132 38.10 -38.91 20.20
CA SER A 132 36.82 -38.23 20.28
C SER A 132 36.04 -38.28 18.96
N THR A 133 34.75 -38.61 19.08
CA THR A 133 33.73 -38.43 18.06
C THR A 133 33.80 -37.00 17.51
N GLN A 134 34.03 -36.84 16.21
CA GLN A 134 33.95 -35.54 15.55
C GLN A 134 32.53 -34.98 15.73
N GLN A 135 32.44 -33.88 16.49
CA GLN A 135 31.24 -33.10 16.64
C GLN A 135 30.79 -32.51 15.30
N PRO A 136 29.48 -32.45 15.03
CA PRO A 136 28.94 -31.72 13.88
C PRO A 136 29.37 -30.24 13.96
N SER A 137 29.72 -29.67 12.80
CA SER A 137 30.17 -28.29 12.66
C SER A 137 29.18 -27.32 13.30
N ARG A 138 29.67 -26.60 14.29
CA ARG A 138 28.92 -25.62 15.07
C ARG A 138 28.53 -24.43 14.16
N PRO A 139 27.30 -23.89 14.25
CA PRO A 139 26.94 -22.65 13.55
C PRO A 139 27.93 -21.53 13.93
N PRO A 140 28.17 -20.54 13.03
CA PRO A 140 29.14 -19.49 13.28
C PRO A 140 28.81 -18.79 14.60
N ARG A 141 29.74 -18.87 15.55
CA ARG A 141 29.62 -18.17 16.84
C ARG A 141 29.61 -16.67 16.56
N ARG A 142 28.54 -15.97 16.95
CA ARG A 142 28.50 -14.49 17.00
C ARG A 142 29.78 -13.99 17.68
N ALA A 143 30.42 -12.97 17.09
CA ALA A 143 31.59 -12.33 17.67
C ALA A 143 31.25 -11.88 19.10
N ARG A 144 32.02 -12.37 20.08
CA ARG A 144 31.85 -11.97 21.47
C ARG A 144 32.55 -10.62 21.65
N THR A 145 31.78 -9.57 21.86
CA THR A 145 32.33 -8.26 22.19
C THR A 145 32.52 -8.18 23.70
N LEU A 146 33.75 -7.97 24.14
CA LEU A 146 34.03 -7.60 25.54
C LEU A 146 33.95 -6.08 25.62
N THR A 147 33.02 -5.56 26.42
CA THR A 147 32.88 -4.11 26.64
C THR A 147 33.56 -3.74 27.94
N ALA A 148 34.51 -2.80 27.90
CA ALA A 148 35.14 -2.27 29.11
C ALA A 148 34.12 -1.49 29.95
N PRO A 149 34.21 -1.47 31.30
CA PRO A 149 33.28 -0.73 32.15
C PRO A 149 33.13 0.75 31.78
N ALA A 150 34.24 1.43 31.42
CA ALA A 150 34.21 2.81 30.95
C ALA A 150 33.35 2.97 29.68
N ALA A 151 33.57 2.13 28.67
CA ALA A 151 32.77 2.15 27.43
C ALA A 151 31.29 1.82 27.67
N ALA A 152 30.99 0.95 28.65
CA ALA A 152 29.62 0.63 29.05
C ALA A 152 28.93 1.82 29.73
N LEU A 153 29.64 2.53 30.62
CA LEU A 153 29.13 3.73 31.29
C LEU A 153 29.01 4.92 30.32
N ASP A 154 29.96 5.11 29.42
CA ASP A 154 29.89 6.14 28.37
C ASP A 154 28.68 5.91 27.45
N SER A 155 28.33 4.64 27.17
CA SER A 155 27.15 4.28 26.40
C SER A 155 25.83 4.67 27.09
N LEU A 156 25.81 4.89 28.41
CA LEU A 156 24.62 5.39 29.12
C LEU A 156 24.37 6.88 28.81
N THR A 157 25.42 7.62 28.43
CA THR A 157 25.33 9.06 28.10
C THR A 157 25.28 9.33 26.59
N THR A 158 25.84 8.42 25.79
CA THR A 158 25.97 8.56 24.32
C THR A 158 25.09 7.59 23.53
N GLY A 159 24.48 6.61 24.20
CA GLY A 159 23.61 5.60 23.61
C GLY A 159 22.23 6.13 23.22
N ARG A 160 21.41 5.25 22.65
CA ARG A 160 20.04 5.59 22.25
C ARG A 160 19.24 5.96 23.50
N ALA A 161 18.66 7.16 23.51
CA ALA A 161 17.87 7.63 24.65
C ALA A 161 16.65 6.71 24.90
N PRO A 162 16.23 6.52 26.16
CA PRO A 162 15.01 5.81 26.49
C PRO A 162 13.78 6.45 25.82
N LEU A 163 12.80 5.64 25.44
CA LEU A 163 11.53 6.13 24.90
C LEU A 163 10.48 6.28 26.00
N SER A 164 9.47 7.11 25.78
CA SER A 164 8.39 7.34 26.76
C SER A 164 7.22 6.36 26.55
N TYR A 165 6.56 5.97 27.64
CA TYR A 165 5.26 5.28 27.64
C TYR A 165 4.09 6.22 27.29
N GLY A 166 4.34 7.53 27.15
CA GLY A 166 3.32 8.57 26.98
C GLY A 166 2.59 8.94 28.27
N LEU A 167 3.13 8.51 29.42
CA LEU A 167 2.60 8.72 30.77
C LEU A 167 3.78 9.09 31.69
N PRO A 168 4.01 10.39 31.95
CA PRO A 168 5.08 10.87 32.81
C PRO A 168 5.25 10.11 34.13
N ALA A 169 4.18 9.74 34.82
CA ALA A 169 4.29 9.00 36.08
C ALA A 169 4.84 7.57 35.89
N VAL A 170 4.55 6.95 34.75
CA VAL A 170 5.10 5.64 34.38
C VAL A 170 6.57 5.79 33.98
N ASP A 171 6.90 6.80 33.18
CA ASP A 171 8.27 7.08 32.76
C ASP A 171 9.19 7.35 33.95
N GLU A 172 8.72 8.09 34.96
CA GLU A 172 9.46 8.36 36.19
C GLU A 172 9.73 7.07 36.98
N ALA A 173 8.75 6.18 37.10
CA ALA A 173 8.90 4.94 37.86
C ALA A 173 9.74 3.87 37.15
N THR A 174 9.75 3.84 35.80
CA THR A 174 10.49 2.83 35.03
C THR A 174 11.82 3.36 34.47
N GLY A 175 12.03 4.68 34.48
CA GLY A 175 13.09 5.34 33.70
C GLY A 175 12.84 5.29 32.19
N GLY A 176 11.58 5.15 31.74
CA GLY A 176 11.20 4.96 30.34
C GLY A 176 11.50 3.56 29.76
N LEU A 177 11.33 3.42 28.45
CA LEU A 177 11.58 2.23 27.64
C LEU A 177 13.04 2.17 27.21
N GLN A 178 13.80 1.29 27.87
CA GLN A 178 15.25 1.16 27.70
C GLN A 178 15.62 0.30 26.47
N PRO A 179 16.52 0.75 25.58
CA PRO A 179 17.01 -0.05 24.48
C PRO A 179 17.69 -1.34 24.95
N GLY A 180 17.40 -2.46 24.30
CA GLY A 180 17.97 -3.76 24.67
C GLY A 180 17.22 -4.49 25.79
N ARG A 181 16.16 -3.89 26.35
CA ARG A 181 15.30 -4.48 27.38
C ARG A 181 13.90 -4.77 26.84
N LEU A 182 13.27 -5.80 27.40
CA LEU A 182 11.86 -6.12 27.25
C LEU A 182 11.08 -5.63 28.47
N ALA A 183 10.12 -4.74 28.23
CA ALA A 183 9.08 -4.39 29.19
C ALA A 183 7.81 -5.18 28.88
N LEU A 184 7.20 -5.77 29.91
CA LEU A 184 5.98 -6.58 29.82
C LEU A 184 4.86 -5.91 30.60
N ILE A 185 3.78 -5.53 29.92
CA ILE A 185 2.54 -5.08 30.56
C ILE A 185 1.68 -6.32 30.79
N ALA A 186 1.44 -6.66 32.05
CA ALA A 186 0.55 -7.74 32.44
C ALA A 186 -0.78 -7.15 32.94
N ALA A 187 -1.90 -7.58 32.38
CA ALA A 187 -3.22 -7.14 32.81
C ALA A 187 -4.26 -8.21 32.51
N ALA A 188 -5.21 -8.44 33.41
CA ALA A 188 -6.35 -9.31 33.10
C ALA A 188 -7.12 -8.82 31.85
N PRO A 189 -7.80 -9.71 31.10
CA PRO A 189 -8.56 -9.33 29.92
C PRO A 189 -9.60 -8.23 30.24
N GLY A 190 -9.66 -7.20 29.40
CA GLY A 190 -10.58 -6.07 29.58
C GLY A 190 -10.09 -4.95 30.50
N VAL A 191 -8.97 -5.12 31.22
CA VAL A 191 -8.39 -4.07 32.07
C VAL A 191 -7.76 -2.93 31.25
N GLY A 192 -7.24 -3.25 30.05
CA GLY A 192 -6.72 -2.28 29.11
C GLY A 192 -5.19 -2.30 28.89
N GLY A 193 -4.50 -3.41 29.16
CA GLY A 193 -3.04 -3.52 28.95
C GLY A 193 -2.57 -3.08 27.55
N SER A 194 -3.31 -3.48 26.50
CA SER A 194 -3.09 -3.04 25.12
C SER A 194 -3.15 -1.51 24.92
N LEU A 195 -3.93 -0.78 25.72
CA LEU A 195 -4.01 0.68 25.65
C LEU A 195 -2.76 1.36 26.20
N LEU A 196 -2.09 0.76 27.19
CA LEU A 196 -0.78 1.23 27.64
C LEU A 196 0.29 0.99 26.57
N ALA A 197 0.27 -0.17 25.92
CA ALA A 197 1.15 -0.46 24.78
C ALA A 197 0.91 0.52 23.61
N ALA A 198 -0.36 0.80 23.29
CA ALA A 198 -0.75 1.80 22.30
C ALA A 198 -0.33 3.22 22.69
N SER A 199 -0.31 3.56 23.99
CA SER A 199 0.16 4.87 24.48
C SER A 199 1.64 5.10 24.16
N ALA A 200 2.49 4.10 24.41
CA ALA A 200 3.91 4.17 24.07
C ALA A 200 4.13 4.28 22.55
N ALA A 201 3.41 3.47 21.76
CA ALA A 201 3.46 3.53 20.30
C ALA A 201 3.02 4.91 19.76
N ARG A 202 1.95 5.48 20.31
CA ARG A 202 1.46 6.83 20.00
C ARG A 202 2.52 7.87 20.32
N GLU A 203 3.13 7.80 21.50
CA GLU A 203 4.11 8.79 21.94
C GLU A 203 5.38 8.75 21.08
N ALA A 204 5.89 7.56 20.77
CA ALA A 204 7.05 7.38 19.92
C ALA A 204 6.75 7.79 18.47
N ALA A 205 5.69 7.26 17.86
CA ALA A 205 5.41 7.47 16.44
C ALA A 205 4.77 8.82 16.13
N VAL A 206 3.71 9.17 16.84
CA VAL A 206 2.90 10.35 16.52
C VAL A 206 3.47 11.62 17.13
N SER A 207 3.81 11.59 18.42
CA SER A 207 4.35 12.78 19.11
C SER A 207 5.80 13.07 18.71
N HIS A 208 6.62 12.03 18.54
CA HIS A 208 8.08 12.16 18.33
C HIS A 208 8.60 11.70 16.96
N GLY A 209 7.73 11.22 16.06
CA GLY A 209 8.13 10.82 14.70
C GLY A 209 9.13 9.68 14.63
N ARG A 210 9.18 8.81 15.64
CA ARG A 210 10.08 7.65 15.71
C ARG A 210 9.42 6.43 15.08
N THR A 211 10.18 5.67 14.28
CA THR A 211 9.64 4.48 13.62
C THR A 211 9.26 3.42 14.64
N VAL A 212 8.00 2.98 14.63
CA VAL A 212 7.47 1.92 15.52
C VAL A 212 6.97 0.77 14.67
N LEU A 213 7.31 -0.46 15.08
CA LEU A 213 6.69 -1.69 14.58
C LEU A 213 5.75 -2.21 15.66
N TYR A 214 4.50 -2.42 15.30
CA TYR A 214 3.44 -2.90 16.17
C TYR A 214 2.97 -4.27 15.66
N ALA A 215 3.51 -5.32 16.24
CA ALA A 215 3.15 -6.71 15.98
C ALA A 215 1.83 -7.02 16.71
N ALA A 216 0.72 -6.99 15.97
CA ALA A 216 -0.63 -7.08 16.48
C ALA A 216 -1.18 -8.51 16.40
N SER A 217 -1.04 -9.29 17.48
CA SER A 217 -1.60 -10.63 17.57
C SER A 217 -3.03 -10.58 18.13
N GLY A 218 -4.01 -10.61 17.23
CA GLY A 218 -5.44 -10.59 17.52
C GLY A 218 -6.15 -9.29 17.10
N PRO A 219 -5.72 -8.09 17.55
CA PRO A 219 -6.28 -6.83 17.05
C PRO A 219 -5.90 -6.57 15.59
N SER A 220 -6.86 -6.09 14.79
CA SER A 220 -6.55 -5.67 13.43
C SER A 220 -5.71 -4.39 13.39
N ALA A 221 -4.97 -4.17 12.31
CA ALA A 221 -4.23 -2.93 12.07
C ALA A 221 -5.14 -1.69 12.10
N THR A 222 -6.41 -1.86 11.68
CA THR A 222 -7.42 -0.81 11.76
C THR A 222 -7.79 -0.48 13.21
N ASP A 223 -7.98 -1.49 14.06
CA ASP A 223 -8.34 -1.28 15.47
C ASP A 223 -7.19 -0.63 16.24
N VAL A 224 -5.95 -1.09 16.04
CA VAL A 224 -4.74 -0.49 16.65
C VAL A 224 -4.59 0.98 16.22
N SER A 225 -4.65 1.24 14.92
CA SER A 225 -4.52 2.60 14.37
C SER A 225 -5.63 3.53 14.88
N CYS A 226 -6.86 3.03 14.99
CA CYS A 226 -8.00 3.79 15.49
C CYS A 226 -7.85 4.14 16.98
N ARG A 227 -7.38 3.20 17.81
CA ARG A 227 -7.10 3.45 19.24
C ARG A 227 -6.03 4.53 19.41
N ILE A 228 -4.92 4.43 18.68
CA ILE A 228 -3.82 5.41 18.72
C ILE A 228 -4.31 6.80 18.28
N ALA A 229 -5.09 6.87 17.20
CA ALA A 229 -5.64 8.11 16.68
C ALA A 229 -6.66 8.75 17.64
N ALA A 230 -7.58 7.97 18.21
CA ALA A 230 -8.54 8.45 19.22
C ALA A 230 -7.80 8.97 20.46
N ALA A 231 -6.80 8.24 20.94
CA ALA A 231 -5.99 8.63 22.09
C ALA A 231 -5.19 9.91 21.85
N HIS A 232 -4.67 10.11 20.63
CA HIS A 232 -3.91 11.31 20.26
C HIS A 232 -4.80 12.54 20.12
N THR A 233 -5.95 12.39 19.45
CA THR A 233 -6.85 13.51 19.13
C THR A 233 -7.83 13.85 20.24
N GLY A 234 -8.03 12.93 21.18
CA GLY A 234 -9.09 13.03 22.18
C GLY A 234 -10.50 12.79 21.62
N ALA A 235 -10.61 12.25 20.40
CA ALA A 235 -11.87 11.90 19.77
C ALA A 235 -12.50 10.65 20.41
N ASP A 236 -13.82 10.53 20.25
CA ASP A 236 -14.54 9.32 20.62
C ASP A 236 -14.13 8.15 19.72
N TYR A 237 -13.60 7.08 20.33
CA TYR A 237 -13.11 5.89 19.65
C TYR A 237 -14.21 5.16 18.89
N GLN A 238 -15.42 5.04 19.44
CA GLN A 238 -16.51 4.31 18.80
C GLN A 238 -16.99 5.04 17.55
N LEU A 239 -17.17 6.37 17.65
CA LEU A 239 -17.54 7.20 16.50
C LEU A 239 -16.43 7.24 15.42
N LEU A 240 -15.17 7.27 15.83
CA LEU A 240 -14.03 7.24 14.91
C LEU A 240 -13.96 5.89 14.19
N ARG A 241 -14.12 4.78 14.91
CA ARG A 241 -14.12 3.41 14.36
C ARG A 241 -15.29 3.19 13.39
N ALA A 242 -16.47 3.72 13.71
CA ALA A 242 -17.64 3.66 12.84
C ALA A 242 -17.55 4.59 11.62
N GLY A 243 -16.59 5.52 11.59
CA GLY A 243 -16.46 6.52 10.52
C GLY A 243 -17.53 7.61 10.54
N THR A 244 -18.25 7.75 11.66
CA THR A 244 -19.36 8.72 11.84
C THR A 244 -18.96 9.95 12.66
N LEU A 245 -17.69 10.03 13.07
CA LEU A 245 -17.16 11.16 13.84
C LEU A 245 -17.28 12.48 13.05
N ASN A 246 -18.18 13.36 13.49
CA ASN A 246 -18.21 14.75 13.03
C ASN A 246 -17.15 15.56 13.79
N ALA A 247 -15.92 15.52 13.28
CA ALA A 247 -14.75 16.11 13.93
C ALA A 247 -14.57 17.61 13.61
N PRO A 248 -14.36 18.47 14.62
CA PRO A 248 -13.87 19.84 14.42
C PRO A 248 -12.55 19.87 13.64
N ALA A 249 -12.23 21.01 13.00
CA ALA A 249 -11.05 21.14 12.16
C ALA A 249 -9.73 20.75 12.86
N GLN A 250 -9.59 21.08 14.14
CA GLN A 250 -8.41 20.73 14.96
C GLN A 250 -8.26 19.21 15.14
N VAL A 251 -9.36 18.51 15.39
CA VAL A 251 -9.38 17.04 15.55
C VAL A 251 -9.04 16.38 14.21
N ARG A 252 -9.56 16.89 13.08
CA ARG A 252 -9.21 16.38 11.74
C ARG A 252 -7.71 16.55 11.45
N ALA A 253 -7.15 17.72 11.76
CA ALA A 253 -5.72 17.97 11.59
C ALA A 253 -4.85 17.02 12.44
N ALA A 254 -5.25 16.76 13.70
CA ALA A 254 -4.57 15.81 14.56
C ALA A 254 -4.71 14.36 14.06
N LEU A 255 -5.85 13.99 13.47
CA LEU A 255 -6.03 12.70 12.79
C LEU A 255 -5.09 12.58 11.58
N ASP A 256 -4.95 13.65 10.79
CA ASP A 256 -4.03 13.68 9.65
C ASP A 256 -2.56 13.58 10.08
N SER A 257 -2.19 14.15 11.22
CA SER A 257 -0.87 13.94 11.85
C SER A 257 -0.65 12.48 12.21
N ALA A 258 -1.63 11.84 12.87
CA ALA A 258 -1.56 10.41 13.21
C ALA A 258 -1.47 9.51 11.96
N ARG A 259 -2.10 9.90 10.83
CA ARG A 259 -1.99 9.18 9.53
C ARG A 259 -0.59 9.22 8.93
N GLN A 260 0.22 10.21 9.27
CA GLN A 260 1.58 10.38 8.73
C GLN A 260 2.67 9.83 9.65
N ALA A 261 2.30 9.35 10.85
CA ALA A 261 3.24 8.80 11.80
C ALA A 261 3.94 7.54 11.23
N PRO A 262 5.25 7.35 11.46
CA PRO A 262 5.99 6.17 11.02
C PRO A 262 5.67 4.94 11.90
N LEU A 263 4.40 4.55 11.92
CA LEU A 263 3.87 3.40 12.62
C LEU A 263 3.53 2.28 11.62
N TRP A 264 4.24 1.17 11.73
CA TRP A 264 3.98 -0.04 10.95
C TRP A 264 3.21 -1.01 11.83
N VAL A 265 2.05 -1.49 11.38
CA VAL A 265 1.29 -2.52 12.08
C VAL A 265 1.32 -3.80 11.25
N ASP A 266 1.69 -4.90 11.90
CA ASP A 266 1.74 -6.26 11.34
C ASP A 266 0.69 -7.08 12.09
N ASP A 267 -0.47 -7.32 11.47
CA ASP A 267 -1.60 -8.07 12.00
C ASP A 267 -1.77 -9.44 11.31
N GLY A 268 -0.67 -10.02 10.83
CA GLY A 268 -0.66 -11.35 10.21
C GLY A 268 -1.19 -12.45 11.13
N GLU A 269 -1.89 -13.44 10.55
CA GLU A 269 -2.46 -14.57 11.30
C GLU A 269 -1.38 -15.55 11.79
N ASP A 270 -0.23 -15.61 11.11
CA ASP A 270 0.93 -16.47 11.42
C ASP A 270 2.03 -15.72 12.20
N LEU A 271 1.66 -14.66 12.92
CA LEU A 271 2.62 -13.81 13.63
C LEU A 271 3.30 -14.56 14.78
N ASP A 272 4.54 -15.00 14.55
CA ASP A 272 5.43 -15.59 15.54
C ASP A 272 6.73 -14.75 15.70
N THR A 273 7.66 -15.21 16.55
CA THR A 273 8.91 -14.46 16.79
C THR A 273 9.85 -14.41 15.59
N ASP A 274 9.76 -15.38 14.67
CA ASP A 274 10.59 -15.42 13.46
C ASP A 274 10.01 -14.48 12.38
N ALA A 275 8.70 -14.45 12.23
CA ALA A 275 7.98 -13.49 11.40
C ALA A 275 8.28 -12.05 11.87
N ILE A 276 8.17 -11.79 13.18
CA ILE A 276 8.53 -10.49 13.76
C ILE A 276 9.99 -10.13 13.47
N ALA A 277 10.93 -11.08 13.60
CA ALA A 277 12.33 -10.85 13.29
C ALA A 277 12.57 -10.52 11.80
N GLY A 278 11.83 -11.18 10.90
CA GLY A 278 11.81 -10.87 9.47
C GLY A 278 11.32 -9.45 9.21
N THR A 279 10.17 -9.07 9.78
CA THR A 279 9.60 -7.73 9.63
C THR A 279 10.53 -6.65 10.19
N ILE A 280 11.23 -6.90 11.31
CA ILE A 280 12.25 -5.97 11.84
C ILE A 280 13.36 -5.69 10.83
N ALA A 281 13.79 -6.69 10.06
CA ALA A 281 14.84 -6.53 9.06
C ALA A 281 14.40 -5.65 7.88
N ASP A 282 13.10 -5.63 7.57
CA ASP A 282 12.50 -4.85 6.48
C ASP A 282 12.15 -3.41 6.90
N VAL A 283 12.11 -3.10 8.20
CA VAL A 283 11.76 -1.78 8.72
C VAL A 283 13.02 -0.96 9.04
N GLU A 284 13.32 0.01 8.18
CA GLU A 284 14.46 0.91 8.38
C GLU A 284 14.30 1.81 9.61
N SER A 285 15.40 2.00 10.34
CA SER A 285 15.49 2.92 11.50
C SER A 285 14.49 2.65 12.63
N LEU A 286 14.10 1.38 12.83
CA LEU A 286 13.16 0.97 13.88
C LEU A 286 13.62 1.45 15.27
N ALA A 287 12.72 2.12 15.99
CA ALA A 287 12.98 2.70 17.31
C ALA A 287 12.27 1.99 18.46
N LEU A 288 11.12 1.36 18.21
CA LEU A 288 10.35 0.62 19.21
C LEU A 288 9.67 -0.57 18.55
N LEU A 289 9.74 -1.74 19.19
CA LEU A 289 8.91 -2.88 18.86
C LEU A 289 7.82 -3.01 19.93
N VAL A 290 6.55 -3.06 19.50
CA VAL A 290 5.41 -3.38 20.36
C VAL A 290 4.83 -4.72 19.93
N VAL A 291 4.55 -5.62 20.87
CA VAL A 291 3.88 -6.91 20.65
C VAL A 291 2.56 -6.91 21.44
N ASP A 292 1.43 -6.82 20.75
CA ASP A 292 0.09 -6.72 21.35
C ASP A 292 -0.88 -7.68 20.65
N ARG A 293 -1.23 -8.83 21.21
CA ARG A 293 -0.98 -9.28 22.58
C ARG A 293 -0.43 -10.70 22.63
N LEU A 294 0.39 -10.95 23.63
CA LEU A 294 0.66 -12.31 24.11
C LEU A 294 -0.60 -12.82 24.82
N GLN A 295 -0.99 -14.05 24.54
CA GLN A 295 -2.24 -14.63 25.04
C GLN A 295 -1.96 -15.74 26.05
N ALA A 296 -2.38 -15.55 27.29
CA ALA A 296 -2.11 -16.52 28.37
C ALA A 296 -2.83 -17.86 28.15
N THR A 297 -4.03 -17.81 27.57
CA THR A 297 -4.76 -19.02 27.15
C THR A 297 -4.21 -19.52 25.83
N ALA A 298 -3.94 -20.83 25.74
CA ALA A 298 -3.47 -21.45 24.51
C ALA A 298 -4.55 -21.39 23.42
N ASP A 299 -4.17 -20.91 22.23
CA ASP A 299 -4.98 -20.94 21.03
C ASP A 299 -4.15 -21.52 19.88
N PRO A 300 -4.54 -22.67 19.28
CA PRO A 300 -3.80 -23.29 18.19
C PRO A 300 -3.61 -22.41 16.96
N ALA A 301 -4.48 -21.41 16.75
CA ALA A 301 -4.40 -20.48 15.63
C ALA A 301 -3.48 -19.28 15.93
N VAL A 302 -3.03 -19.12 17.19
CA VAL A 302 -2.24 -17.97 17.63
C VAL A 302 -0.88 -18.46 18.14
N PRO A 303 0.22 -18.25 17.39
CA PRO A 303 1.56 -18.69 17.80
C PRO A 303 2.04 -18.05 19.13
N LEU A 304 1.62 -16.82 19.42
CA LEU A 304 2.00 -16.06 20.61
C LEU A 304 1.08 -16.36 21.81
N SER A 305 0.77 -17.65 22.06
CA SER A 305 -0.18 -18.06 23.09
C SER A 305 0.27 -19.24 23.96
N GLY A 306 -0.33 -19.35 25.16
CA GLY A 306 -0.26 -20.54 26.02
C GLY A 306 1.15 -20.95 26.46
N GLU A 307 1.44 -22.25 26.39
CA GLU A 307 2.72 -22.82 26.87
C GLU A 307 3.95 -22.36 26.06
N ALA A 308 3.75 -21.76 24.88
CA ALA A 308 4.85 -21.20 24.09
C ALA A 308 5.40 -19.90 24.68
N LEU A 309 4.66 -19.20 25.55
CA LEU A 309 5.00 -17.87 26.04
C LEU A 309 6.40 -17.75 26.70
N PRO A 310 6.88 -18.71 27.52
CA PRO A 310 8.25 -18.63 28.05
C PRO A 310 9.34 -18.75 26.97
N ALA A 311 9.08 -19.44 25.85
CA ALA A 311 10.00 -19.49 24.73
C ALA A 311 9.94 -18.19 23.93
N VAL A 312 8.73 -17.73 23.59
CA VAL A 312 8.47 -16.46 22.92
C VAL A 312 9.13 -15.29 23.66
N THR A 313 8.96 -15.20 24.98
CA THR A 313 9.51 -14.10 25.78
C THR A 313 11.04 -14.08 25.76
N ARG A 314 11.69 -15.25 25.82
CA ARG A 314 13.16 -15.35 25.69
C ARG A 314 13.64 -14.87 24.32
N GLU A 315 12.91 -15.21 23.26
CA GLU A 315 13.22 -14.74 21.91
C GLU A 315 12.99 -13.23 21.76
N LEU A 316 11.95 -12.66 22.36
CA LEU A 316 11.74 -11.21 22.39
C LEU A 316 12.87 -10.47 23.14
N VAL A 317 13.33 -11.00 24.28
CA VAL A 317 14.53 -10.47 24.98
C VAL A 317 15.76 -10.56 24.07
N ARG A 318 15.93 -11.67 23.34
CA ARG A 318 17.03 -11.83 22.38
C ARG A 318 16.94 -10.81 21.25
N LEU A 319 15.75 -10.53 20.73
CA LEU A 319 15.51 -9.52 19.70
C LEU A 319 15.84 -8.11 20.21
N ALA A 320 15.35 -7.75 21.41
CA ALA A 320 15.67 -6.47 22.05
C ALA A 320 17.18 -6.23 22.09
N ARG A 321 17.93 -7.22 22.60
CA ARG A 321 19.40 -7.16 22.77
C ARG A 321 20.14 -7.20 21.44
N THR A 322 19.65 -7.96 20.45
CA THR A 322 20.29 -8.09 19.13
C THR A 322 20.18 -6.80 18.33
N HIS A 323 19.03 -6.12 18.40
CA HIS A 323 18.76 -4.92 17.62
C HIS A 323 18.94 -3.62 18.42
N HIS A 324 19.34 -3.71 19.69
CA HIS A 324 19.51 -2.55 20.59
C HIS A 324 18.30 -1.61 20.58
N LEU A 325 17.10 -2.18 20.66
CA LEU A 325 15.84 -1.44 20.67
C LEU A 325 14.98 -1.87 21.87
N PRO A 326 14.13 -0.98 22.41
CA PRO A 326 13.16 -1.33 23.41
C PRO A 326 12.08 -2.22 22.80
N VAL A 327 11.73 -3.30 23.51
CA VAL A 327 10.58 -4.15 23.18
C VAL A 327 9.53 -3.99 24.28
N LEU A 328 8.29 -3.73 23.90
CA LEU A 328 7.15 -3.63 24.80
C LEU A 328 6.13 -4.70 24.42
N ALA A 329 5.80 -5.61 25.34
CA ALA A 329 4.79 -6.64 25.10
C ALA A 329 3.60 -6.44 26.03
N ALA A 330 2.37 -6.64 25.54
CA ALA A 330 1.17 -6.72 26.36
C ALA A 330 0.73 -8.19 26.50
N LEU A 331 0.44 -8.61 27.73
CA LEU A 331 -0.01 -9.96 28.08
C LEU A 331 -1.33 -9.88 28.85
N ASP A 332 -2.30 -10.70 28.45
CA ASP A 332 -3.66 -10.68 28.95
C ASP A 332 -3.89 -11.55 30.20
N THR A 333 -2.97 -11.52 31.17
CA THR A 333 -3.08 -12.22 32.45
C THR A 333 -2.61 -11.38 33.63
N ASP A 334 -3.15 -11.69 34.80
CA ASP A 334 -2.73 -11.23 36.13
C ASP A 334 -2.12 -12.38 36.97
N ASP A 335 -1.93 -13.57 36.40
CA ASP A 335 -1.37 -14.73 37.12
C ASP A 335 0.12 -14.54 37.46
N PRO A 336 0.47 -14.37 38.76
CA PRO A 336 1.84 -14.15 39.18
C PRO A 336 2.76 -15.36 38.88
N ALA A 337 2.22 -16.58 38.84
CA ALA A 337 3.01 -17.77 38.57
C ALA A 337 3.49 -17.81 37.11
N LEU A 338 2.62 -17.43 36.18
CA LEU A 338 2.99 -17.26 34.77
C LEU A 338 3.99 -16.12 34.62
N LEU A 339 3.75 -14.95 35.21
CA LEU A 339 4.66 -13.80 35.10
C LEU A 339 6.09 -14.11 35.58
N ALA A 340 6.22 -14.85 36.70
CA ALA A 340 7.52 -15.29 37.20
C ALA A 340 8.28 -16.21 36.20
N ARG A 341 7.56 -16.98 35.37
CA ARG A 341 8.16 -17.85 34.34
C ARG A 341 8.67 -17.09 33.11
N LEU A 342 8.10 -15.92 32.80
CA LEU A 342 8.40 -15.19 31.56
C LEU A 342 9.74 -14.43 31.61
N ARG A 343 10.20 -14.03 32.81
CA ARG A 343 11.50 -13.38 33.03
C ARG A 343 11.76 -12.16 32.12
N ALA A 344 10.74 -11.33 31.91
CA ALA A 344 10.91 -10.02 31.27
C ALA A 344 11.82 -9.11 32.13
N ASP A 345 12.52 -8.16 31.50
CA ASP A 345 13.45 -7.30 32.23
C ASP A 345 12.70 -6.31 33.16
N VAL A 346 11.53 -5.82 32.73
CA VAL A 346 10.60 -5.02 33.54
C VAL A 346 9.17 -5.55 33.37
N VAL A 347 8.42 -5.70 34.45
CA VAL A 347 7.01 -6.10 34.45
C VAL A 347 6.17 -4.98 35.04
N LEU A 348 5.17 -4.52 34.29
CA LEU A 348 4.19 -3.55 34.72
C LEU A 348 2.85 -4.28 34.90
N HIS A 349 2.47 -4.52 36.15
CA HIS A 349 1.21 -5.19 36.47
C HIS A 349 0.08 -4.16 36.62
N LEU A 350 -0.91 -4.22 35.75
CA LEU A 350 -2.04 -3.30 35.70
C LEU A 350 -3.30 -3.98 36.26
N GLU A 351 -3.84 -3.40 37.32
CA GLU A 351 -5.07 -3.83 37.98
C GLU A 351 -6.12 -2.71 37.95
N ARG A 352 -7.40 -3.05 37.84
CA ARG A 352 -8.50 -2.08 37.95
C ARG A 352 -8.96 -1.96 39.41
N ASP A 353 -9.00 -0.73 39.90
CA ASP A 353 -9.44 -0.38 41.26
C ASP A 353 -10.57 0.66 41.15
N GLY A 354 -11.79 0.15 40.89
CA GLY A 354 -12.99 0.97 40.68
C GLY A 354 -12.92 1.83 39.42
N GLU A 355 -12.95 3.16 39.60
CA GLU A 355 -12.83 4.14 38.51
C GLU A 355 -11.38 4.39 38.08
N THR A 356 -10.40 3.92 38.85
CA THR A 356 -8.97 4.08 38.58
C THR A 356 -8.33 2.74 38.19
N ALA A 357 -7.08 2.81 37.76
CA ALA A 357 -6.23 1.64 37.57
C ALA A 357 -4.92 1.81 38.33
N ARG A 358 -4.44 0.73 38.93
CA ARG A 358 -3.19 0.67 39.68
C ARG A 358 -2.15 -0.02 38.81
N LEU A 359 -0.99 0.59 38.63
CA LEU A 359 0.13 0.02 37.89
C LEU A 359 1.29 -0.20 38.86
N THR A 360 1.66 -1.45 39.09
CA THR A 360 2.80 -1.83 39.93
C THR A 360 3.97 -2.20 39.02
N VAL A 361 5.13 -1.57 39.23
CA VAL A 361 6.33 -1.81 38.41
C VAL A 361 7.31 -2.68 39.18
N ALA A 362 7.71 -3.81 38.59
CA ALA A 362 8.74 -4.70 39.09
C ALA A 362 9.87 -4.83 38.05
N ASP A 363 11.11 -4.61 38.46
CA ASP A 363 12.30 -4.81 37.63
C ASP A 363 12.97 -6.13 38.04
N CYS A 364 13.36 -6.95 37.06
CA CYS A 364 13.87 -8.30 37.33
C CYS A 364 15.16 -8.34 38.14
N ASP A 365 15.94 -7.24 38.12
CA ASP A 365 17.19 -7.13 38.86
C ASP A 365 16.97 -6.87 40.36
N PHE A 366 15.73 -6.56 40.76
CA PHE A 366 15.34 -6.28 42.14
C PHE A 366 14.31 -7.31 42.62
N ALA A 367 14.49 -7.84 43.84
CA ALA A 367 13.51 -8.74 44.43
C ALA A 367 12.19 -8.02 44.70
N ALA A 368 11.07 -8.69 44.39
CA ALA A 368 9.70 -8.17 44.53
C ALA A 368 9.31 -7.75 45.96
N ASP A 369 10.10 -8.13 46.97
CA ASP A 369 9.89 -7.78 48.38
C ASP A 369 10.34 -6.35 48.76
N THR A 370 10.92 -5.60 47.81
CA THR A 370 11.34 -4.21 48.00
C THR A 370 10.28 -3.29 47.36
N SER A 371 9.76 -2.32 48.12
CA SER A 371 8.70 -1.36 47.76
C SER A 371 8.58 -1.03 46.26
N SER A 372 7.88 -1.87 45.50
CA SER A 372 7.66 -1.66 44.07
C SER A 372 6.86 -0.39 43.85
N PRO A 373 7.33 0.56 43.02
CA PRO A 373 6.62 1.79 42.80
C PRO A 373 5.25 1.48 42.20
N THR A 374 4.22 2.05 42.83
CA THR A 374 2.82 1.86 42.45
C THR A 374 2.25 3.19 41.98
N ILE A 375 1.78 3.23 40.74
CA ILE A 375 1.23 4.42 40.08
C ILE A 375 -0.29 4.28 39.97
N ARG A 376 -1.00 5.40 40.14
CA ARG A 376 -2.44 5.47 39.86
C ARG A 376 -2.68 6.13 38.52
N LEU A 377 -3.38 5.42 37.64
CA LEU A 377 -3.80 5.86 36.32
C LEU A 377 -5.32 5.98 36.26
N ARG A 378 -5.80 6.86 35.38
CA ARG A 378 -7.22 6.99 35.09
C ARG A 378 -7.53 6.47 33.68
N PRO A 379 -8.37 5.44 33.52
CA PRO A 379 -8.83 4.99 32.22
C PRO A 379 -9.81 6.00 31.60
N ASP A 380 -9.64 6.24 30.30
CA ASP A 380 -10.52 7.03 29.44
C ASP A 380 -10.83 6.18 28.19
N PHE A 381 -11.63 5.12 28.40
CA PHE A 381 -11.94 4.14 27.36
C PHE A 381 -12.70 4.74 26.17
N GLN A 382 -13.47 5.81 26.40
CA GLN A 382 -14.14 6.55 25.34
C GLN A 382 -13.14 7.11 24.32
N ARG A 383 -11.93 7.47 24.77
CA ARG A 383 -10.83 7.98 23.93
C ARG A 383 -9.68 6.98 23.79
N ALA A 384 -9.92 5.72 24.16
CA ALA A 384 -8.95 4.61 24.11
C ALA A 384 -7.58 4.92 24.76
N ARG A 385 -7.54 5.55 25.94
CA ARG A 385 -6.27 5.93 26.61
C ARG A 385 -6.30 5.81 28.13
N PHE A 386 -5.11 5.88 28.74
CA PHE A 386 -4.91 6.17 30.16
C PHE A 386 -4.37 7.60 30.34
N LEU A 387 -4.53 8.15 31.55
CA LEU A 387 -4.05 9.47 31.96
C LEU A 387 -3.41 9.37 33.35
N ASP A 388 -2.43 10.23 33.65
CA ASP A 388 -1.80 10.29 34.98
C ASP A 388 -2.72 10.92 36.05
N GLY A 389 -2.65 10.41 37.28
CA GLY A 389 -3.11 11.10 38.51
C GLY A 389 -4.64 11.20 38.73
N PRO A 390 -5.08 11.66 39.93
CA PRO A 390 -6.50 11.76 40.28
C PRO A 390 -7.18 12.95 39.59
N ALA A 391 -8.48 12.84 39.32
CA ALA A 391 -9.27 13.85 38.62
C ALA A 391 -9.17 15.25 39.28
N PRO A 392 -9.21 16.36 38.54
CA PRO A 392 -9.53 17.65 39.14
C PRO A 392 -10.91 17.51 39.80
N ALA A 393 -11.01 17.83 41.09
CA ALA A 393 -12.27 17.87 41.80
C ALA A 393 -13.26 18.69 40.96
N GLN A 394 -14.38 18.09 40.58
CA GLN A 394 -15.51 18.85 40.07
C GLN A 394 -15.85 19.88 41.13
N ALA A 395 -15.70 21.16 40.80
CA ALA A 395 -16.27 22.22 41.61
C ALA A 395 -17.76 21.91 41.78
N PRO A 396 -18.31 21.91 43.01
CA PRO A 396 -19.69 21.54 43.23
C PRO A 396 -20.60 22.46 42.41
N ALA A 397 -21.60 21.86 41.77
CA ALA A 397 -22.63 22.54 41.01
C ALA A 397 -23.15 23.76 41.82
N GLN A 398 -22.96 24.96 41.26
CA GLN A 398 -23.57 26.16 41.81
C GLN A 398 -25.09 25.99 41.79
N ALA A 399 -25.69 26.08 42.98
CA ALA A 399 -27.14 26.22 43.14
C ALA A 399 -27.62 27.51 42.43
N PRO A 400 -28.87 27.55 41.93
CA PRO A 400 -29.35 28.64 41.10
C PRO A 400 -29.44 29.95 41.90
N ALA A 401 -28.77 30.99 41.41
CA ALA A 401 -28.88 32.34 41.94
C ALA A 401 -30.19 33.01 41.47
N PRO A 402 -30.80 33.90 42.29
CA PRO A 402 -32.10 34.51 42.01
C PRO A 402 -32.06 35.53 40.86
N PRO A 403 -33.21 35.88 40.24
CA PRO A 403 -33.25 36.70 39.04
C PRO A 403 -32.85 38.15 39.32
N SER A 404 -31.93 38.67 38.52
CA SER A 404 -31.52 40.08 38.50
C SER A 404 -32.54 40.95 37.75
N ALA A 405 -32.79 42.14 38.32
CA ALA A 405 -33.66 43.20 37.81
C ALA A 405 -33.09 43.85 36.51
N PRO A 406 -33.92 44.56 35.70
CA PRO A 406 -33.61 44.88 34.31
C PRO A 406 -32.67 46.09 34.16
N PRO A 407 -32.00 46.24 33.00
CA PRO A 407 -31.01 47.29 32.79
C PRO A 407 -31.63 48.61 32.35
N VAL A 408 -31.00 49.72 32.75
CA VAL A 408 -31.23 51.08 32.25
C VAL A 408 -30.02 51.48 31.38
N PRO A 409 -30.19 51.97 30.15
CA PRO A 409 -29.11 52.55 29.31
C PRO A 409 -28.91 54.03 29.70
N PRO A 410 -27.86 54.81 29.29
CA PRO A 410 -27.42 54.89 27.88
C PRO A 410 -25.99 55.47 27.59
N LEU A 411 -25.76 55.73 26.28
CA LEU A 411 -24.98 56.80 25.63
C LEU A 411 -23.59 56.51 25.02
N GLU A 412 -23.52 56.84 23.73
CA GLU A 412 -22.39 56.91 22.81
C GLU A 412 -21.47 58.13 23.08
N ALA A 413 -20.18 58.03 22.71
CA ALA A 413 -19.51 58.90 21.72
C ALA A 413 -17.96 58.73 21.66
N ASN A 414 -17.46 58.52 20.43
CA ASN A 414 -16.24 59.02 19.76
C ASN A 414 -14.78 58.79 20.27
N SER A 415 -14.06 57.95 19.49
CA SER A 415 -12.67 57.95 18.90
C SER A 415 -11.60 59.03 19.24
N PRO A 416 -10.29 58.93 18.83
CA PRO A 416 -9.32 57.80 18.66
C PRO A 416 -7.85 58.09 19.15
N SER A 417 -6.91 57.12 18.97
CA SER A 417 -5.40 57.21 19.03
C SER A 417 -4.75 57.17 20.44
N THR A 418 -3.73 56.35 20.81
CA THR A 418 -2.39 56.13 20.20
C THR A 418 -1.67 54.90 20.86
N ALA A 419 -0.77 54.26 20.10
CA ALA A 419 0.09 53.05 20.34
C ALA A 419 1.10 53.15 21.54
N PRO A 420 1.97 52.14 21.89
CA PRO A 420 2.36 50.92 21.14
C PRO A 420 2.53 49.60 21.94
N SER A 421 2.65 48.48 21.21
CA SER A 421 3.16 47.19 21.70
C SER A 421 4.40 46.77 20.90
N PRO A 422 5.38 46.07 21.51
CA PRO A 422 6.66 45.79 20.89
C PRO A 422 6.60 44.67 19.85
N ALA A 423 7.41 44.83 18.82
CA ALA A 423 7.60 43.88 17.73
C ALA A 423 8.21 42.56 18.22
N THR A 424 7.67 41.44 17.75
CA THR A 424 8.39 40.16 17.67
C THR A 424 8.33 39.68 16.23
N THR A 425 9.49 39.58 15.62
CA THR A 425 9.75 39.09 14.26
C THR A 425 9.15 37.70 14.02
N PRO A 426 8.61 37.41 12.82
CA PRO A 426 8.14 36.07 12.48
C PRO A 426 9.32 35.12 12.25
N PRO A 427 9.31 33.89 12.80
CA PRO A 427 10.22 32.86 12.34
C PRO A 427 9.82 32.45 10.93
N THR A 428 10.79 32.53 10.03
CA THR A 428 10.75 32.07 8.65
C THR A 428 10.23 30.63 8.57
N ALA A 429 9.09 30.47 7.89
CA ALA A 429 8.55 29.17 7.55
C ALA A 429 9.57 28.38 6.71
N ARG A 430 10.10 27.29 7.26
CA ARG A 430 10.65 26.21 6.44
C ARG A 430 9.46 25.42 5.90
N PRO A 431 9.35 25.18 4.58
CA PRO A 431 8.22 24.45 4.04
C PRO A 431 8.26 22.99 4.53
N ALA A 432 7.18 22.55 5.17
CA ALA A 432 6.95 21.17 5.54
C ALA A 432 6.75 20.32 4.26
N ALA A 433 7.60 19.32 4.06
CA ALA A 433 7.53 18.42 2.92
C ALA A 433 6.51 17.30 3.19
N SER A 434 5.38 17.31 2.48
CA SER A 434 4.37 16.24 2.43
C SER A 434 4.91 15.01 1.69
N ARG A 435 4.96 13.82 2.32
CA ARG A 435 5.54 12.60 1.70
C ARG A 435 4.55 11.61 1.07
N SER A 436 3.25 11.89 1.02
CA SER A 436 2.30 11.18 0.15
C SER A 436 1.85 12.01 -1.07
N GLY A 437 2.45 13.18 -1.26
CA GLY A 437 2.22 14.08 -2.40
C GLY A 437 3.51 14.53 -3.10
N SER A 438 4.64 13.88 -2.81
CA SER A 438 5.94 14.28 -3.35
C SER A 438 6.11 13.79 -4.79
N VAL A 439 6.64 14.69 -5.63
CA VAL A 439 7.15 14.33 -6.95
C VAL A 439 8.33 13.38 -6.78
N ASP A 440 8.35 12.32 -7.58
CA ASP A 440 9.49 11.42 -7.71
C ASP A 440 10.61 12.14 -8.48
N THR A 441 11.66 12.54 -7.76
CA THR A 441 12.79 13.30 -8.32
C THR A 441 13.59 12.48 -9.31
N ASP A 442 13.79 11.20 -9.02
CA ASP A 442 14.61 10.31 -9.84
C ASP A 442 13.97 10.10 -11.21
N VAL A 443 12.66 9.87 -11.24
CA VAL A 443 11.92 9.79 -12.50
C VAL A 443 11.92 11.13 -13.25
N ALA A 444 11.78 12.26 -12.54
CA ALA A 444 11.86 13.58 -13.16
C ALA A 444 13.24 13.83 -13.82
N ASP A 445 14.32 13.47 -13.12
CA ASP A 445 15.69 13.55 -13.62
C ASP A 445 15.92 12.60 -14.79
N GLN A 446 15.37 11.39 -14.72
CA GLN A 446 15.43 10.42 -15.82
C GLN A 446 14.76 10.95 -17.09
N ILE A 447 13.59 11.59 -16.98
CA ILE A 447 12.90 12.21 -18.13
C ILE A 447 13.80 13.28 -18.75
N ARG A 448 14.32 14.21 -17.94
CA ARG A 448 15.20 15.29 -18.40
C ARG A 448 16.46 14.77 -19.09
N SER A 449 17.13 13.80 -18.47
CA SER A 449 18.33 13.15 -19.01
C SER A 449 18.02 12.45 -20.35
N THR A 450 16.88 11.77 -20.45
CA THR A 450 16.45 11.08 -21.68
C THR A 450 16.19 12.05 -22.83
N VAL A 451 15.54 13.19 -22.56
CA VAL A 451 15.29 14.22 -23.57
C VAL A 451 16.60 14.87 -24.02
N THR A 452 17.47 15.21 -23.08
CA THR A 452 18.80 15.79 -23.37
C THR A 452 19.61 14.86 -24.27
N ALA A 453 19.72 13.58 -23.91
CA ALA A 453 20.44 12.59 -24.71
C ALA A 453 19.82 12.38 -26.10
N ALA A 454 18.50 12.47 -26.24
CA ALA A 454 17.83 12.35 -27.52
C ALA A 454 18.09 13.57 -28.43
N LEU A 455 18.11 14.77 -27.85
CA LEU A 455 18.48 16.01 -28.56
C LEU A 455 19.94 15.98 -29.01
N GLU A 456 20.86 15.54 -28.15
CA GLU A 456 22.27 15.36 -28.49
C GLU A 456 22.46 14.35 -29.63
N ALA A 457 21.79 13.19 -29.55
CA ALA A 457 21.85 12.16 -30.58
C ALA A 457 21.24 12.61 -31.93
N ALA A 458 20.27 13.53 -31.89
CA ALA A 458 19.67 14.13 -33.07
C ALA A 458 20.47 15.34 -33.61
N GLY A 459 21.60 15.70 -33.00
CA GLY A 459 22.39 16.87 -33.39
C GLY A 459 21.65 18.20 -33.16
N GLY A 460 20.72 18.24 -32.21
CA GLY A 460 19.88 19.40 -31.91
C GLY A 460 18.59 19.52 -32.73
N ASP A 461 18.31 18.57 -33.63
CA ASP A 461 17.03 18.53 -34.35
C ASP A 461 15.88 18.08 -33.44
N ALA A 462 14.99 19.02 -33.11
CA ALA A 462 13.84 18.81 -32.24
C ALA A 462 12.82 17.81 -32.80
N ASP A 463 12.60 17.78 -34.12
CA ASP A 463 11.63 16.88 -34.74
C ASP A 463 12.16 15.45 -34.77
N ALA A 464 13.44 15.28 -35.11
CA ALA A 464 14.10 13.98 -35.06
C ALA A 464 14.16 13.42 -33.63
N ALA A 465 14.50 14.26 -32.64
CA ALA A 465 14.51 13.88 -31.22
C ALA A 465 13.12 13.48 -30.73
N THR A 466 12.09 14.29 -31.04
CA THR A 466 10.69 14.00 -30.68
C THR A 466 10.24 12.66 -31.28
N ASN A 467 10.51 12.42 -32.57
CA ASN A 467 10.15 11.16 -33.23
C ASN A 467 10.84 9.94 -32.59
N ALA A 468 12.10 10.07 -32.17
CA ALA A 468 12.82 9.01 -31.46
C ALA A 468 12.23 8.74 -30.07
N LEU A 469 11.95 9.80 -29.31
CA LEU A 469 11.35 9.74 -27.97
C LEU A 469 9.94 9.15 -27.99
N VAL A 470 9.09 9.55 -28.95
CA VAL A 470 7.72 9.04 -29.12
C VAL A 470 7.72 7.52 -29.37
N LYS A 471 8.73 6.97 -30.04
CA LYS A 471 8.88 5.51 -30.24
C LYS A 471 9.23 4.79 -28.93
N ARG A 472 9.96 5.45 -28.02
CA ARG A 472 10.36 4.92 -26.71
C ARG A 472 9.36 5.20 -25.58
N ALA A 473 8.36 6.05 -25.82
CA ALA A 473 7.42 6.50 -24.80
C ALA A 473 6.71 5.37 -24.03
N VAL A 474 6.42 4.22 -24.67
CA VAL A 474 5.77 3.07 -24.02
C VAL A 474 6.69 2.36 -23.02
N PRO A 475 7.90 1.88 -23.40
CA PRO A 475 8.79 1.27 -22.42
C PRO A 475 9.22 2.25 -21.32
N ASP A 476 9.41 3.54 -21.64
CA ASP A 476 9.84 4.53 -20.65
C ASP A 476 8.75 4.79 -19.60
N VAL A 477 7.50 5.03 -20.01
CA VAL A 477 6.40 5.27 -19.06
C VAL A 477 6.08 4.06 -18.19
N MET A 478 6.26 2.85 -18.72
CA MET A 478 6.14 1.62 -17.92
C MET A 478 7.25 1.53 -16.87
N GLY A 479 8.49 1.88 -17.24
CA GLY A 479 9.60 1.97 -16.30
C GLY A 479 9.38 3.03 -15.22
N TRP A 480 8.84 4.20 -15.58
CA TRP A 480 8.49 5.24 -14.62
C TRP A 480 7.36 4.82 -13.69
N PHE A 481 6.33 4.14 -14.21
CA PHE A 481 5.27 3.56 -13.40
C PHE A 481 5.84 2.52 -12.42
N ASP A 482 6.72 1.63 -12.89
CA ASP A 482 7.39 0.63 -12.06
C ASP A 482 8.25 1.26 -10.96
N HIS A 483 8.93 2.36 -11.26
CA HIS A 483 9.71 3.10 -10.28
C HIS A 483 8.83 3.80 -9.25
N THR A 484 7.84 4.55 -9.71
CA THR A 484 6.96 5.37 -8.84
C THR A 484 6.08 4.53 -7.91
N ARG A 485 5.81 3.26 -8.26
CA ARG A 485 5.04 2.34 -7.42
C ARG A 485 5.87 1.60 -6.35
N LYS A 486 7.21 1.69 -6.35
CA LYS A 486 8.06 1.02 -5.34
C LYS A 486 7.66 1.52 -3.95
N GLY A 487 7.27 0.59 -3.06
CA GLY A 487 6.73 0.88 -1.73
C GLY A 487 5.19 0.83 -1.62
N GLY A 488 4.46 0.64 -2.72
CA GLY A 488 3.02 0.36 -2.69
C GLY A 488 2.71 -1.08 -2.25
N ARG A 489 1.71 -1.28 -1.38
CA ARG A 489 1.30 -2.58 -0.83
C ARG A 489 0.40 -3.41 -1.76
N TYR A 490 0.37 -3.11 -3.05
CA TYR A 490 -0.64 -3.65 -3.97
C TYR A 490 -0.03 -4.51 -5.08
N GLU A 491 -0.63 -5.68 -5.31
CA GLU A 491 -0.31 -6.54 -6.44
C GLU A 491 -1.21 -6.19 -7.63
N HIS A 492 -0.66 -5.45 -8.60
CA HIS A 492 -1.39 -5.00 -9.80
C HIS A 492 -1.05 -5.83 -11.04
N SER A 493 -0.45 -7.01 -10.83
CA SER A 493 -0.05 -7.93 -11.90
C SER A 493 -1.28 -8.38 -12.70
N SER A 494 -1.03 -8.81 -13.94
CA SER A 494 -2.05 -9.24 -14.91
C SER A 494 -3.20 -10.03 -14.26
N PHE A 495 -4.37 -9.42 -14.16
CA PHE A 495 -5.64 -10.12 -13.90
C PHE A 495 -6.33 -10.26 -15.25
N PRO A 496 -6.20 -11.41 -15.95
CA PRO A 496 -6.92 -11.62 -17.20
C PRO A 496 -8.42 -11.44 -16.92
N PRO A 497 -9.16 -10.81 -17.84
CA PRO A 497 -10.57 -10.60 -17.63
C PRO A 497 -11.26 -11.94 -17.41
N VAL A 498 -11.92 -12.08 -16.25
CA VAL A 498 -12.66 -13.29 -15.83
C VAL A 498 -13.93 -13.50 -16.69
N ASN A 499 -14.18 -12.58 -17.61
CA ASN A 499 -15.44 -12.38 -18.30
C ASN A 499 -15.17 -11.81 -19.72
N ASP A 500 -15.93 -12.25 -20.72
CA ASP A 500 -15.87 -11.78 -22.10
C ASP A 500 -16.24 -10.28 -22.29
N LEU A 501 -16.85 -9.62 -21.29
CA LEU A 501 -17.24 -8.20 -21.31
C LEU A 501 -16.08 -7.23 -21.57
N LEU A 502 -14.87 -7.59 -21.14
CA LEU A 502 -13.67 -6.76 -21.29
C LEU A 502 -12.77 -7.24 -22.44
N LYS A 503 -13.22 -8.24 -23.21
CA LYS A 503 -12.53 -8.68 -24.43
C LYS A 503 -13.04 -7.86 -25.61
N LYS A 504 -12.12 -7.44 -26.48
CA LYS A 504 -12.50 -6.87 -27.77
C LYS A 504 -13.18 -7.97 -28.58
N THR A 505 -14.45 -7.78 -28.91
CA THR A 505 -15.15 -8.69 -29.83
C THR A 505 -14.48 -8.59 -31.21
N GLY A 506 -14.17 -9.75 -31.81
CA GLY A 506 -13.28 -9.86 -32.96
C GLY A 506 -13.73 -9.10 -34.22
N GLN A 507 -12.72 -8.79 -35.05
CA GLN A 507 -12.74 -8.09 -36.36
C GLN A 507 -13.06 -6.59 -36.34
N LYS A 508 -11.97 -5.79 -36.26
CA LYS A 508 -11.78 -4.41 -36.79
C LYS A 508 -12.84 -3.31 -36.50
N SER A 509 -13.96 -3.58 -35.82
CA SER A 509 -14.98 -2.57 -35.48
C SER A 509 -16.01 -3.06 -34.45
N GLY A 510 -15.75 -4.14 -33.69
CA GLY A 510 -16.65 -4.57 -32.60
C GLY A 510 -16.59 -3.56 -31.46
N ALA A 511 -17.72 -2.94 -31.13
CA ALA A 511 -17.80 -2.02 -29.98
C ALA A 511 -17.57 -2.79 -28.68
N ASP A 512 -16.71 -2.26 -27.80
CA ASP A 512 -16.54 -2.78 -26.45
C ASP A 512 -17.90 -2.79 -25.74
N ALA A 513 -18.15 -3.80 -24.90
CA ALA A 513 -19.42 -3.90 -24.16
C ALA A 513 -19.56 -2.78 -23.11
N VAL A 514 -18.43 -2.22 -22.67
CA VAL A 514 -18.36 -1.12 -21.69
C VAL A 514 -18.46 0.23 -22.40
N TRP A 515 -19.42 1.03 -21.95
CA TRP A 515 -19.66 2.38 -22.41
C TRP A 515 -18.90 3.40 -21.57
N GLU A 516 -18.04 4.19 -22.20
CA GLU A 516 -17.11 5.13 -21.54
C GLU A 516 -17.71 6.55 -21.34
N GLY A 517 -18.94 6.80 -21.80
CA GLY A 517 -19.58 8.13 -21.72
C GLY A 517 -18.97 9.16 -22.68
N ARG A 518 -18.68 8.75 -23.92
CA ARG A 518 -18.01 9.61 -24.91
C ARG A 518 -18.86 10.82 -25.28
N LEU A 519 -18.28 12.02 -25.13
CA LEU A 519 -18.92 13.29 -25.43
C LEU A 519 -18.68 13.71 -26.89
N ASN A 520 -19.75 14.05 -27.58
CA ASN A 520 -19.86 14.68 -28.90
C ASN A 520 -21.24 15.37 -28.95
N TRP A 521 -21.50 16.18 -27.92
CA TRP A 521 -22.80 16.79 -27.67
C TRP A 521 -22.81 18.23 -28.17
N LYS A 522 -23.94 18.62 -28.78
CA LYS A 522 -24.18 19.95 -29.34
C LYS A 522 -25.53 20.47 -28.85
N ASN A 523 -25.53 21.69 -28.31
CA ASN A 523 -26.74 22.35 -27.85
C ASN A 523 -27.56 22.82 -29.05
N MET A 524 -28.44 21.95 -29.56
CA MET A 524 -29.25 22.24 -30.74
C MET A 524 -30.15 23.46 -30.57
N PRO A 525 -30.84 23.68 -29.43
CA PRO A 525 -31.58 24.92 -29.20
C PRO A 525 -30.73 26.18 -29.42
N LEU A 526 -29.53 26.27 -28.84
CA LEU A 526 -28.65 27.43 -29.04
C LEU A 526 -28.15 27.57 -30.49
N ARG A 527 -27.93 26.46 -31.20
CA ARG A 527 -27.44 26.50 -32.60
C ARG A 527 -28.50 26.84 -33.62
N THR A 528 -29.77 26.62 -33.28
CA THR A 528 -30.93 26.91 -34.15
C THR A 528 -31.53 28.29 -33.91
N ASP A 529 -31.13 28.94 -32.81
CA ASP A 529 -31.48 30.32 -32.53
C ASP A 529 -30.74 31.27 -33.49
N ALA A 530 -31.47 32.21 -34.07
CA ALA A 530 -30.96 33.21 -34.99
C ALA A 530 -30.11 34.30 -34.29
N THR A 531 -30.17 34.38 -32.95
CA THR A 531 -29.44 35.36 -32.16
C THR A 531 -27.93 35.14 -32.26
N ALA A 532 -27.21 36.13 -32.79
CA ALA A 532 -25.76 36.11 -32.90
C ALA A 532 -25.11 36.12 -31.52
N ARG A 533 -24.27 35.11 -31.25
CA ARG A 533 -23.51 34.94 -30.01
C ARG A 533 -22.05 34.71 -30.35
N GLU A 534 -21.16 35.30 -29.56
CA GLU A 534 -19.74 34.98 -29.61
C GLU A 534 -19.46 33.72 -28.78
N VAL A 535 -18.92 32.69 -29.41
CA VAL A 535 -18.58 31.41 -28.79
C VAL A 535 -17.06 31.26 -28.73
N VAL A 536 -16.55 30.93 -27.55
CA VAL A 536 -15.13 30.62 -27.36
C VAL A 536 -14.97 29.10 -27.24
N ALA A 537 -14.19 28.51 -28.13
CA ALA A 537 -13.77 27.11 -28.03
C ALA A 537 -12.55 27.02 -27.10
N LEU A 538 -12.68 26.25 -26.02
CA LEU A 538 -11.66 26.02 -25.00
C LEU A 538 -11.16 24.58 -25.06
N ASP A 539 -9.87 24.41 -24.80
CA ASP A 539 -9.17 23.13 -24.74
C ASP A 539 -8.71 22.87 -23.29
N ALA A 540 -9.12 21.73 -22.73
CA ALA A 540 -8.69 21.29 -21.41
C ALA A 540 -7.34 20.57 -21.52
N ASN A 541 -6.34 21.12 -20.84
CA ASN A 541 -4.97 20.65 -20.96
C ASN A 541 -4.77 19.24 -20.40
N ALA A 542 -4.14 18.37 -21.21
CA ALA A 542 -3.67 17.04 -20.81
C ALA A 542 -4.73 16.21 -20.07
N ALA A 543 -5.94 16.12 -20.63
CA ALA A 543 -7.09 15.42 -20.06
C ALA A 543 -6.77 13.99 -19.57
N TYR A 544 -5.98 13.24 -20.33
CA TYR A 544 -5.55 11.88 -19.95
C TYR A 544 -4.61 11.85 -18.74
N LEU A 545 -3.72 12.83 -18.60
CA LEU A 545 -2.87 12.95 -17.42
C LEU A 545 -3.70 13.37 -16.19
N ALA A 546 -4.68 14.26 -16.36
CA ALA A 546 -5.61 14.61 -15.30
C ALA A 546 -6.44 13.39 -14.83
N ALA A 547 -6.82 12.51 -15.76
CA ALA A 547 -7.59 11.30 -15.47
C ALA A 547 -6.86 10.25 -14.62
N PHE A 548 -5.53 10.32 -14.47
CA PHE A 548 -4.78 9.43 -13.57
C PHE A 548 -5.21 9.57 -12.11
N LYS A 549 -5.85 10.70 -11.75
CA LYS A 549 -6.51 10.86 -10.45
C LYS A 549 -7.91 10.24 -10.51
N THR A 550 -7.98 8.93 -10.32
CA THR A 550 -9.23 8.17 -10.27
C THR A 550 -9.10 6.91 -9.42
N HIS A 551 -10.22 6.35 -8.98
CA HIS A 551 -10.25 5.12 -8.21
C HIS A 551 -10.02 3.92 -9.14
N LEU A 552 -8.89 3.25 -8.97
CA LEU A 552 -8.56 2.05 -9.74
C LEU A 552 -8.71 0.79 -8.89
N PRO A 553 -9.35 -0.28 -9.43
CA PRO A 553 -9.44 -1.57 -8.76
C PRO A 553 -8.05 -2.19 -8.56
N ILE A 554 -7.69 -2.56 -7.34
CA ILE A 554 -6.35 -3.07 -7.02
C ILE A 554 -6.23 -4.60 -7.11
N GLY A 555 -7.33 -5.34 -6.97
CA GLY A 555 -7.36 -6.80 -7.06
C GLY A 555 -8.23 -7.32 -8.20
N GLN A 556 -8.39 -8.64 -8.25
CA GLN A 556 -9.29 -9.30 -9.20
C GLN A 556 -10.74 -8.84 -9.02
N LEU A 557 -11.41 -8.50 -10.12
CA LEU A 557 -12.83 -8.11 -10.07
C LEU A 557 -13.69 -9.30 -9.67
N THR A 558 -14.57 -9.08 -8.70
CA THR A 558 -15.55 -10.05 -8.24
C THR A 558 -16.95 -9.58 -8.61
N HIS A 559 -17.80 -10.53 -8.99
CA HIS A 559 -19.18 -10.27 -9.40
C HIS A 559 -20.06 -10.02 -8.19
N ASP A 560 -20.88 -8.97 -8.27
CA ASP A 560 -21.84 -8.57 -7.26
C ASP A 560 -23.19 -8.29 -7.94
N THR A 561 -24.25 -8.90 -7.41
CA THR A 561 -25.63 -8.77 -7.91
C THR A 561 -26.56 -8.11 -6.89
N SER A 562 -26.03 -7.58 -5.79
CA SER A 562 -26.78 -6.92 -4.73
C SER A 562 -27.52 -5.66 -5.18
N GLY A 563 -27.09 -5.05 -6.30
CA GLY A 563 -27.61 -3.77 -6.79
C GLY A 563 -27.18 -2.57 -5.93
N LEU A 564 -26.25 -2.77 -4.99
CA LEU A 564 -25.72 -1.71 -4.13
C LEU A 564 -24.37 -1.19 -4.64
N HIS A 565 -24.11 0.09 -4.40
CA HIS A 565 -22.81 0.71 -4.69
C HIS A 565 -21.97 0.78 -3.42
N ASP A 566 -20.75 0.21 -3.47
CA ASP A 566 -19.75 0.38 -2.41
C ASP A 566 -18.71 1.44 -2.82
N PRO A 567 -18.63 2.59 -2.13
CA PRO A 567 -17.70 3.66 -2.48
C PRO A 567 -16.23 3.30 -2.29
N LYS A 568 -15.90 2.21 -1.58
CA LYS A 568 -14.52 1.71 -1.39
C LYS A 568 -14.08 0.76 -2.51
N ARG A 569 -14.99 0.43 -3.42
CA ARG A 569 -14.75 -0.48 -4.53
C ARG A 569 -14.84 0.27 -5.86
N ALA A 570 -14.19 -0.27 -6.88
CA ALA A 570 -14.22 0.27 -8.23
C ALA A 570 -14.22 -0.86 -9.24
N GLY A 571 -14.78 -0.59 -10.42
CA GLY A 571 -14.81 -1.53 -11.52
C GLY A 571 -15.80 -1.12 -12.59
N ILE A 572 -16.56 -2.09 -13.07
CA ILE A 572 -17.61 -1.89 -14.07
C ILE A 572 -18.98 -2.27 -13.50
N HIS A 573 -20.01 -1.55 -13.92
CA HIS A 573 -21.36 -1.65 -13.38
C HIS A 573 -22.35 -1.70 -14.53
N ARG A 574 -23.27 -2.65 -14.49
CA ARG A 574 -24.44 -2.66 -15.36
C ARG A 574 -25.53 -1.87 -14.67
N ILE A 575 -25.96 -0.80 -15.31
CA ILE A 575 -27.03 0.05 -14.78
C ILE A 575 -28.21 0.10 -15.74
N THR A 576 -29.40 0.29 -15.20
CA THR A 576 -30.48 0.95 -15.94
C THR A 576 -30.26 2.45 -15.80
N PRO A 577 -29.96 3.15 -16.90
CA PRO A 577 -29.66 4.58 -16.87
C PRO A 577 -30.92 5.39 -16.54
N PRO A 578 -30.79 6.51 -15.79
CA PRO A 578 -31.91 7.42 -15.57
C PRO A 578 -32.25 8.17 -16.85
N THR A 579 -33.46 8.75 -16.90
CA THR A 579 -33.82 9.70 -17.98
C THR A 579 -32.97 10.96 -17.86
N TRP A 580 -32.70 11.59 -19.00
CA TRP A 580 -31.93 12.83 -19.07
C TRP A 580 -32.67 13.81 -19.96
N ASP A 581 -33.37 14.75 -19.32
CA ASP A 581 -34.30 15.66 -20.00
C ASP A 581 -33.69 17.06 -20.24
N HIS A 582 -32.43 17.27 -19.85
CA HIS A 582 -31.73 18.55 -20.04
C HIS A 582 -31.28 18.73 -21.48
N THR A 583 -31.69 19.85 -22.09
CA THR A 583 -31.31 20.25 -23.45
C THR A 583 -30.11 21.20 -23.49
N ASP A 584 -29.77 21.79 -22.35
CA ASP A 584 -28.75 22.80 -22.13
C ASP A 584 -27.46 22.25 -21.50
N LEU A 585 -27.45 20.98 -21.12
CA LEU A 585 -26.29 20.27 -20.58
C LEU A 585 -26.16 18.87 -21.21
N PRO A 586 -24.94 18.41 -21.56
CA PRO A 586 -24.75 17.05 -22.09
C PRO A 586 -25.18 15.98 -21.08
N SER A 587 -25.63 14.83 -21.58
CA SER A 587 -25.84 13.66 -20.71
C SER A 587 -24.51 13.17 -20.12
N PRO A 588 -24.45 12.75 -18.85
CA PRO A 588 -23.29 12.05 -18.27
C PRO A 588 -22.92 10.75 -19.01
N LEU A 589 -23.87 10.18 -19.77
CA LEU A 589 -23.64 9.03 -20.64
C LEU A 589 -23.18 9.43 -22.05
N GLY A 590 -22.92 10.70 -22.33
CA GLY A 590 -22.57 11.18 -23.66
C GLY A 590 -23.64 10.85 -24.71
N ASP A 591 -23.25 10.63 -25.96
CA ASP A 591 -24.21 10.50 -27.08
C ASP A 591 -24.78 9.09 -27.25
N ARG A 592 -25.06 8.42 -26.14
CA ARG A 592 -25.64 7.08 -26.16
C ARG A 592 -27.06 7.12 -26.71
N ARG A 593 -27.26 6.56 -27.92
CA ARG A 593 -28.59 6.45 -28.56
C ARG A 593 -29.37 5.20 -28.19
N LYS A 594 -28.69 4.11 -27.83
CA LYS A 594 -29.34 2.84 -27.46
C LYS A 594 -30.06 3.02 -26.14
N THR A 595 -31.28 2.51 -26.02
CA THR A 595 -32.06 2.49 -24.77
C THR A 595 -31.81 1.18 -24.00
N GLY A 596 -32.19 1.14 -22.73
CA GLY A 596 -32.02 -0.02 -21.85
C GLY A 596 -30.67 -0.07 -21.14
N ASP A 597 -30.41 -1.19 -20.47
CA ASP A 597 -29.24 -1.40 -19.62
C ASP A 597 -27.91 -1.18 -20.34
N VAL A 598 -26.91 -0.73 -19.60
CA VAL A 598 -25.57 -0.47 -20.12
C VAL A 598 -24.51 -0.78 -19.08
N TRP A 599 -23.39 -1.34 -19.53
CA TRP A 599 -22.18 -1.45 -18.73
C TRP A 599 -21.42 -0.13 -18.79
N ILE A 600 -21.18 0.46 -17.62
CA ILE A 600 -20.40 1.68 -17.44
C ILE A 600 -19.27 1.43 -16.44
N THR A 601 -18.37 2.39 -16.29
CA THR A 601 -17.27 2.32 -15.33
C THR A 601 -17.58 3.13 -14.07
N GLU A 602 -16.79 2.91 -13.03
CA GLU A 602 -16.87 3.62 -11.75
C GLU A 602 -16.96 5.16 -11.89
N PRO A 603 -16.15 5.87 -12.71
CA PRO A 603 -16.25 7.32 -12.86
C PRO A 603 -17.62 7.79 -13.37
N THR A 604 -18.18 7.09 -14.37
CA THR A 604 -19.50 7.43 -14.92
C THR A 604 -20.61 7.16 -13.92
N LEU A 605 -20.52 6.08 -13.14
CA LEU A 605 -21.50 5.78 -12.09
C LEU A 605 -21.49 6.87 -11.02
N ARG A 606 -20.31 7.24 -10.51
CA ARG A 606 -20.16 8.31 -9.54
C ARG A 606 -20.65 9.65 -10.07
N LEU A 607 -20.46 9.90 -11.37
CA LEU A 607 -20.97 11.10 -12.02
C LEU A 607 -22.50 11.12 -12.06
N LEU A 608 -23.15 10.02 -12.44
CA LEU A 608 -24.61 9.90 -12.44
C LEU A 608 -25.20 10.03 -11.02
N GLN A 609 -24.59 9.37 -10.03
CA GLN A 609 -24.98 9.52 -8.62
C GLN A 609 -24.79 10.95 -8.10
N ARG A 610 -23.79 11.67 -8.61
CA ARG A 610 -23.62 13.10 -8.32
C ARG A 610 -24.73 13.92 -8.97
N CYS A 611 -25.06 13.66 -10.23
CA CYS A 611 -26.16 14.34 -10.92
C CYS A 611 -27.49 14.13 -10.18
N ALA A 612 -27.75 12.91 -9.69
CA ALA A 612 -28.93 12.62 -8.90
C ALA A 612 -28.97 13.36 -7.55
N ARG A 613 -27.82 13.56 -6.90
CA ARG A 613 -27.73 14.39 -5.68
C ARG A 613 -27.87 15.89 -5.95
N GLU A 614 -27.65 16.32 -7.19
CA GLU A 614 -27.84 17.70 -7.64
C GLU A 614 -29.22 17.88 -8.32
N ASP A 615 -30.14 16.91 -8.16
CA ASP A 615 -31.49 16.90 -8.74
C ASP A 615 -31.54 17.07 -10.27
N LEU A 616 -30.47 16.65 -10.97
CA LEU A 616 -30.41 16.69 -12.44
C LEU A 616 -31.05 15.46 -13.10
N CYS A 617 -31.10 14.32 -12.41
CA CYS A 617 -31.74 13.11 -12.92
C CYS A 617 -32.11 12.19 -11.75
N ASP A 618 -32.87 11.14 -12.01
CA ASP A 618 -33.06 10.08 -11.02
C ASP A 618 -31.75 9.34 -10.72
N ALA A 619 -31.69 8.66 -9.57
CA ALA A 619 -30.57 7.81 -9.22
C ALA A 619 -30.46 6.62 -10.20
N PRO A 620 -29.27 6.30 -10.72
CA PRO A 620 -29.09 5.14 -11.60
C PRO A 620 -29.38 3.85 -10.82
N VAL A 621 -30.11 2.91 -11.44
CA VAL A 621 -30.41 1.61 -10.81
C VAL A 621 -29.30 0.63 -11.20
N ILE A 622 -28.53 0.17 -10.22
CA ILE A 622 -27.46 -0.82 -10.43
C ILE A 622 -28.10 -2.21 -10.50
N ARG A 623 -27.82 -2.95 -11.57
CA ARG A 623 -28.29 -4.32 -11.79
C ARG A 623 -27.28 -5.34 -11.29
N GLU A 624 -26.03 -5.15 -11.69
CA GLU A 624 -24.91 -6.02 -11.33
C GLU A 624 -23.61 -5.24 -11.51
N SER A 625 -22.55 -5.68 -10.84
CA SER A 625 -21.25 -5.03 -10.85
C SER A 625 -20.11 -6.05 -10.84
N TRP A 626 -18.98 -5.70 -11.42
CA TRP A 626 -17.72 -6.42 -11.29
C TRP A 626 -16.70 -5.45 -10.70
N THR A 627 -16.39 -5.61 -9.41
CA THR A 627 -15.56 -4.65 -8.67
C THR A 627 -14.52 -5.34 -7.80
N SER A 628 -13.47 -4.62 -7.43
CA SER A 628 -12.56 -5.01 -6.35
C SER A 628 -12.26 -3.80 -5.46
N GLY A 629 -11.52 -4.00 -4.37
CA GLY A 629 -11.04 -2.88 -3.54
C GLY A 629 -10.37 -1.83 -4.43
N ALA A 630 -10.52 -0.55 -4.11
CA ALA A 630 -10.05 0.54 -4.96
C ALA A 630 -9.10 1.50 -4.23
N THR A 631 -8.25 2.16 -5.00
CA THR A 631 -7.39 3.25 -4.48
C THR A 631 -7.16 4.30 -5.56
N GLU A 632 -7.07 5.57 -5.16
CA GLU A 632 -6.66 6.67 -6.05
C GLU A 632 -5.14 6.82 -6.13
N ASN A 633 -4.40 6.17 -5.23
CA ASN A 633 -2.98 6.42 -5.04
C ASN A 633 -2.08 5.72 -6.07
N VAL A 634 -2.59 4.73 -6.82
CA VAL A 634 -1.78 3.91 -7.75
C VAL A 634 -0.99 4.78 -8.74
N LEU A 635 -1.67 5.74 -9.38
CA LEU A 635 -1.08 6.58 -10.42
C LEU A 635 -0.75 8.00 -9.92
N GLU A 636 -1.07 8.34 -8.67
CA GLU A 636 -0.98 9.72 -8.20
C GLU A 636 0.47 10.23 -8.13
N LYS A 637 1.43 9.39 -7.70
CA LYS A 637 2.85 9.76 -7.68
C LYS A 637 3.37 10.01 -9.10
N LEU A 638 3.10 9.09 -10.03
CA LEU A 638 3.44 9.24 -11.44
C LEU A 638 2.79 10.48 -12.04
N ARG A 639 1.50 10.69 -11.81
CA ARG A 639 0.74 11.85 -12.29
C ARG A 639 1.40 13.15 -11.85
N ARG A 640 1.75 13.29 -10.57
CA ARG A 640 2.40 14.49 -10.02
C ARG A 640 3.77 14.72 -10.64
N THR A 641 4.56 13.66 -10.80
CA THR A 641 5.87 13.74 -11.45
C THR A 641 5.76 14.24 -12.89
N LEU A 642 4.92 13.59 -13.71
CA LEU A 642 4.73 13.98 -15.11
C LEU A 642 4.12 15.40 -15.22
N ALA A 643 3.20 15.76 -14.33
CA ALA A 643 2.60 17.10 -14.29
C ALA A 643 3.66 18.17 -13.97
N ARG A 644 4.56 17.91 -13.02
CA ARG A 644 5.66 18.82 -12.68
C ARG A 644 6.60 19.00 -13.86
N VAL A 645 7.11 17.91 -14.44
CA VAL A 645 8.06 18.01 -15.56
C VAL A 645 7.42 18.69 -16.77
N ARG A 646 6.14 18.40 -17.04
CA ARG A 646 5.39 19.07 -18.11
C ARG A 646 5.25 20.57 -17.86
N ARG A 647 5.00 20.99 -16.61
CA ARG A 647 4.90 22.41 -16.25
C ARG A 647 6.23 23.12 -16.44
N GLU A 648 7.32 22.54 -15.93
CA GLU A 648 8.68 23.05 -16.10
C GLU A 648 9.04 23.19 -17.60
N ALA A 649 8.68 22.20 -18.42
CA ALA A 649 8.88 22.25 -19.87
C ALA A 649 8.06 23.35 -20.56
N ILE A 650 6.80 23.56 -20.15
CA ILE A 650 5.95 24.64 -20.66
C ILE A 650 6.54 26.01 -20.33
N GLU A 651 7.04 26.20 -19.11
CA GLU A 651 7.69 27.43 -18.65
C GLU A 651 8.99 27.68 -19.41
N ALA A 652 9.74 26.62 -19.74
CA ALA A 652 10.98 26.70 -20.51
C ALA A 652 10.79 26.79 -22.04
N GLY A 653 9.57 26.61 -22.56
CA GLY A 653 9.32 26.52 -24.00
C GLY A 653 9.85 25.24 -24.65
N ASP A 654 10.05 24.17 -23.89
CA ASP A 654 10.56 22.88 -24.36
C ASP A 654 9.43 22.03 -24.96
N GLU A 655 9.20 22.21 -26.26
CA GLU A 655 8.16 21.48 -26.99
C GLU A 655 8.44 19.97 -27.06
N VAL A 656 9.71 19.58 -27.17
CA VAL A 656 10.15 18.17 -27.26
C VAL A 656 9.71 17.39 -26.02
N THR A 657 9.98 17.92 -24.83
CA THR A 657 9.53 17.30 -23.58
C THR A 657 8.01 17.25 -23.50
N THR A 658 7.30 18.31 -23.89
CA THR A 658 5.83 18.32 -23.81
C THR A 658 5.16 17.28 -24.72
N GLU A 659 5.64 17.12 -25.95
CA GLU A 659 5.13 16.12 -26.90
C GLU A 659 5.55 14.69 -26.52
N TYR A 660 6.76 14.51 -25.99
CA TYR A 660 7.20 13.23 -25.44
C TYR A 660 6.31 12.77 -24.28
N LEU A 661 6.06 13.66 -23.30
CA LEU A 661 5.19 13.35 -22.16
C LEU A 661 3.75 13.10 -22.61
N LYS A 662 3.25 13.86 -23.59
CA LYS A 662 1.94 13.63 -24.20
C LYS A 662 1.82 12.25 -24.81
N ALA A 663 2.80 11.83 -25.60
CA ALA A 663 2.85 10.49 -26.14
C ALA A 663 2.93 9.43 -25.04
N ALA A 664 3.69 9.67 -23.96
CA ALA A 664 3.87 8.73 -22.86
C ALA A 664 2.53 8.42 -22.15
N TYR A 665 1.82 9.43 -21.62
CA TYR A 665 0.58 9.15 -20.88
C TYR A 665 -0.56 8.67 -21.81
N SER A 666 -0.66 9.16 -23.04
CA SER A 666 -1.71 8.72 -23.98
C SER A 666 -1.52 7.27 -24.43
N LYS A 667 -0.27 6.88 -24.70
CA LYS A 667 0.05 5.48 -25.04
C LYS A 667 -0.07 4.57 -23.84
N PHE A 668 0.34 5.01 -22.63
CA PHE A 668 0.21 4.24 -21.39
C PHE A 668 -1.22 3.73 -21.18
N ILE A 669 -2.22 4.61 -21.30
CA ILE A 669 -3.64 4.22 -21.20
C ILE A 669 -4.01 3.19 -22.27
N SER A 670 -3.61 3.43 -23.51
CA SER A 670 -3.96 2.57 -24.65
C SER A 670 -3.30 1.19 -24.58
N THR A 671 -2.13 1.08 -23.94
CA THR A 671 -1.37 -0.16 -23.80
C THR A 671 -1.71 -0.97 -22.55
N MET A 672 -2.50 -0.44 -21.61
CA MET A 672 -2.94 -1.16 -20.40
C MET A 672 -3.99 -2.25 -20.68
N GLY A 673 -4.69 -2.19 -21.82
CA GLY A 673 -5.66 -3.22 -22.22
C GLY A 673 -4.99 -4.46 -22.81
N GLU A 674 -5.30 -4.78 -24.07
CA GLU A 674 -4.64 -5.87 -24.81
C GLU A 674 -3.64 -5.29 -25.81
N SER A 675 -2.36 -5.34 -25.46
CA SER A 675 -1.26 -4.91 -26.32
C SER A 675 -0.16 -5.97 -26.34
N THR A 676 0.40 -6.24 -27.52
CA THR A 676 1.57 -7.12 -27.69
C THR A 676 2.85 -6.51 -27.11
N TYR A 677 2.87 -5.19 -26.95
CA TYR A 677 4.00 -4.41 -26.44
C TYR A 677 4.02 -4.32 -24.90
N ASN A 678 2.89 -4.53 -24.22
CA ASN A 678 2.81 -4.50 -22.76
C ASN A 678 2.55 -5.91 -22.22
N ARG A 679 3.56 -6.51 -21.58
CA ARG A 679 3.47 -7.85 -20.97
C ARG A 679 3.44 -7.79 -19.44
N GLU A 680 3.56 -6.60 -18.86
CA GLU A 680 3.70 -6.38 -17.42
C GLU A 680 2.36 -6.02 -16.77
N ILE A 681 1.51 -5.27 -17.49
CA ILE A 681 0.16 -4.88 -17.04
C ILE A 681 -0.86 -5.31 -18.09
N ARG A 682 -1.84 -6.11 -17.67
CA ARG A 682 -3.03 -6.45 -18.46
C ARG A 682 -4.27 -6.13 -17.64
N ARG A 683 -4.78 -4.92 -17.79
CA ARG A 683 -5.91 -4.33 -17.05
C ARG A 683 -6.83 -3.54 -18.00
N PRO A 684 -7.63 -4.21 -18.84
CA PRO A 684 -8.58 -3.54 -19.73
C PRO A 684 -9.64 -2.71 -18.97
N ASP A 685 -9.95 -3.11 -17.74
CA ASP A 685 -10.77 -2.36 -16.81
C ASP A 685 -10.15 -0.99 -16.45
N TRP A 686 -8.84 -0.93 -16.16
CA TRP A 686 -8.16 0.35 -15.90
C TRP A 686 -8.19 1.27 -17.11
N MET A 687 -8.00 0.73 -18.31
CA MET A 687 -8.08 1.51 -19.55
C MET A 687 -9.46 2.18 -19.68
N HIS A 688 -10.55 1.42 -19.51
CA HIS A 688 -11.91 1.98 -19.59
C HIS A 688 -12.18 3.01 -18.48
N ILE A 689 -11.74 2.73 -17.25
CA ILE A 689 -11.91 3.65 -16.10
C ILE A 689 -11.18 4.98 -16.39
N LEU A 690 -9.93 4.95 -16.81
CA LEU A 690 -9.15 6.16 -17.10
C LEU A 690 -9.73 6.97 -18.25
N ARG A 691 -10.23 6.32 -19.31
CA ARG A 691 -10.92 7.01 -20.40
C ARG A 691 -12.22 7.65 -19.94
N SER A 692 -13.03 6.92 -19.20
CA SER A 692 -14.30 7.43 -18.67
C SER A 692 -14.08 8.59 -17.69
N GLN A 693 -13.01 8.55 -16.90
CA GLN A 693 -12.63 9.66 -16.03
C GLN A 693 -12.29 10.93 -16.84
N ALA A 694 -11.60 10.81 -17.98
CA ALA A 694 -11.31 11.95 -18.84
C ALA A 694 -12.60 12.62 -19.36
N PHE A 695 -13.57 11.83 -19.83
CA PHE A 695 -14.89 12.34 -20.22
C PHE A 695 -15.66 12.96 -19.03
N ALA A 696 -15.65 12.31 -17.87
CA ALA A 696 -16.29 12.83 -16.67
C ALA A 696 -15.68 14.16 -16.20
N ASN A 697 -14.36 14.34 -16.34
CA ASN A 697 -13.68 15.60 -16.02
C ASN A 697 -14.13 16.74 -16.93
N LEU A 698 -14.26 16.49 -18.24
CA LEU A 698 -14.79 17.50 -19.18
C LEU A 698 -16.25 17.84 -18.86
N TRP A 699 -17.07 16.81 -18.58
CA TRP A 699 -18.47 17.01 -18.18
C TRP A 699 -18.57 17.89 -16.93
N LEU A 700 -17.73 17.64 -15.92
CA LEU A 700 -17.71 18.46 -14.69
C LEU A 700 -17.31 19.91 -14.98
N LYS A 701 -16.46 20.17 -15.98
CA LYS A 701 -16.16 21.55 -16.43
C LYS A 701 -17.36 22.18 -17.11
N ALA A 702 -18.07 21.45 -17.99
CA ALA A 702 -19.31 21.91 -18.61
C ALA A 702 -20.38 22.26 -17.56
N ARG A 703 -20.58 21.38 -16.57
CA ARG A 703 -21.48 21.62 -15.44
C ARG A 703 -21.07 22.84 -14.61
N LYS A 704 -19.77 23.03 -14.37
CA LYS A 704 -19.25 24.21 -13.65
C LYS A 704 -19.55 25.51 -14.42
N ALA A 705 -19.37 25.52 -15.74
CA ALA A 705 -19.72 26.65 -16.60
C ALA A 705 -21.22 26.95 -16.55
N HIS A 706 -22.04 25.93 -16.75
CA HIS A 706 -23.50 26.03 -16.70
C HIS A 706 -23.99 26.54 -15.34
N ALA A 707 -23.46 26.01 -14.23
CA ALA A 707 -23.81 26.45 -12.88
C ALA A 707 -23.41 27.92 -12.60
N ALA A 708 -22.42 28.45 -13.31
CA ALA A 708 -22.01 29.84 -13.23
C ALA A 708 -22.78 30.78 -14.18
N GLY A 709 -23.76 30.25 -14.92
CA GLY A 709 -24.58 31.01 -15.86
C GLY A 709 -23.96 31.20 -17.25
N LEU A 710 -22.89 30.49 -17.59
CA LEU A 710 -22.36 30.45 -18.95
C LEU A 710 -23.16 29.45 -19.80
N GLU A 711 -23.43 29.79 -21.06
CA GLU A 711 -24.14 28.87 -21.96
C GLU A 711 -23.15 27.85 -22.55
N VAL A 712 -23.43 26.56 -22.36
CA VAL A 712 -22.64 25.47 -22.94
C VAL A 712 -23.16 25.15 -24.33
N VAL A 713 -22.32 25.36 -25.35
CA VAL A 713 -22.69 25.21 -26.76
C VAL A 713 -22.35 23.82 -27.29
N GLU A 714 -21.16 23.33 -26.97
CA GLU A 714 -20.64 22.06 -27.47
C GLU A 714 -19.63 21.49 -26.47
N ALA A 715 -19.67 20.17 -26.28
CA ALA A 715 -18.70 19.43 -25.50
C ALA A 715 -18.33 18.16 -26.27
N THR A 716 -17.08 18.09 -26.73
CA THR A 716 -16.62 17.07 -27.68
C THR A 716 -15.29 16.49 -27.23
N GLY A 717 -15.14 15.16 -27.37
CA GLY A 717 -13.94 14.46 -26.96
C GLY A 717 -13.71 14.52 -25.45
N THR A 718 -12.45 14.67 -25.04
CA THR A 718 -12.04 14.68 -23.62
C THR A 718 -11.59 16.05 -23.12
N ASP A 719 -11.47 17.01 -24.03
CA ASP A 719 -10.79 18.28 -23.82
C ASP A 719 -11.51 19.49 -24.42
N GLU A 720 -12.36 19.33 -25.44
CA GLU A 720 -12.95 20.46 -26.16
C GLU A 720 -14.31 20.88 -25.58
N LEU A 721 -14.40 22.15 -25.13
CA LEU A 721 -15.59 22.76 -24.52
C LEU A 721 -15.86 24.15 -25.13
N HIS A 722 -17.05 24.36 -25.66
CA HIS A 722 -17.44 25.62 -26.30
C HIS A 722 -18.44 26.36 -25.43
N LEU A 723 -18.13 27.60 -25.07
CA LEU A 723 -18.91 28.40 -24.14
C LEU A 723 -19.26 29.78 -24.72
N VAL A 724 -20.43 30.29 -24.34
CA VAL A 724 -20.79 31.71 -24.49
C VAL A 724 -20.66 32.38 -23.12
N GLY A 725 -20.05 33.56 -23.11
CA GLY A 725 -19.80 34.36 -21.90
C GLY A 725 -18.36 34.30 -21.40
N ASP A 726 -18.10 34.96 -20.28
CA ASP A 726 -16.75 35.17 -19.75
C ASP A 726 -16.24 33.97 -18.93
N TRP A 727 -15.63 33.01 -19.63
CA TRP A 727 -15.05 31.82 -19.03
C TRP A 727 -13.87 32.10 -18.08
N ARG A 728 -13.22 33.28 -18.17
CA ARG A 728 -12.07 33.63 -17.34
C ARG A 728 -12.44 33.84 -15.88
N GLN A 729 -13.72 34.01 -15.58
CA GLN A 729 -14.25 34.02 -14.21
C GLN A 729 -14.13 32.64 -13.53
N LEU A 730 -14.02 31.57 -14.30
CA LEU A 730 -14.02 30.19 -13.80
C LEU A 730 -12.65 29.51 -13.85
N TRP A 731 -11.81 29.89 -14.82
CA TRP A 731 -10.51 29.27 -15.05
C TRP A 731 -9.48 30.31 -15.47
N THR A 732 -8.25 30.11 -15.00
CA THR A 732 -7.08 30.85 -15.50
C THR A 732 -6.74 30.37 -16.92
N GLU A 733 -6.35 31.31 -17.76
CA GLU A 733 -5.81 31.03 -19.09
C GLU A 733 -4.40 30.47 -18.99
N GLY A 734 -4.18 29.30 -19.60
CA GLY A 734 -2.84 28.70 -19.61
C GLY A 734 -2.82 27.25 -20.05
N ARG A 735 -1.71 26.58 -19.75
CA ARG A 735 -1.39 25.23 -20.24
C ARG A 735 -1.25 24.19 -19.13
N ASP A 736 -1.39 24.57 -17.85
CA ASP A 736 -1.39 23.64 -16.72
C ASP A 736 -2.70 22.82 -16.64
N LEU A 737 -2.70 21.74 -15.87
CA LEU A 737 -3.82 20.78 -15.77
C LEU A 737 -5.14 21.41 -15.29
N SER A 738 -5.07 22.46 -14.47
CA SER A 738 -6.26 23.15 -13.94
C SER A 738 -6.73 24.31 -14.83
N GLU A 739 -5.89 24.74 -15.76
CA GLU A 739 -6.10 25.89 -16.65
C GLU A 739 -6.82 25.47 -17.94
N MET A 740 -7.32 26.45 -18.68
CA MET A 740 -7.92 26.24 -20.00
C MET A 740 -7.22 27.09 -21.06
N LYS A 741 -7.10 26.54 -22.27
CA LYS A 741 -6.48 27.24 -23.40
C LYS A 741 -7.56 27.63 -24.43
N PRO A 742 -7.70 28.91 -24.80
CA PRO A 742 -8.56 29.29 -25.91
C PRO A 742 -7.98 28.77 -27.23
N LYS A 743 -8.83 28.12 -28.05
CA LYS A 743 -8.46 27.54 -29.34
C LYS A 743 -8.81 28.48 -30.49
N HIS A 744 -10.07 28.90 -30.56
CA HIS A 744 -10.58 29.87 -31.52
C HIS A 744 -11.91 30.44 -31.00
N THR A 745 -12.31 31.57 -31.58
CA THR A 745 -13.59 32.22 -31.30
C THR A 745 -14.37 32.29 -32.60
N TYR A 746 -15.67 32.01 -32.56
CA TYR A 746 -16.55 32.09 -33.72
C TYR A 746 -17.92 32.60 -33.32
N THR A 747 -18.66 33.14 -34.29
CA THR A 747 -20.02 33.60 -34.08
C THR A 747 -21.00 32.47 -34.41
N LEU A 748 -21.93 32.20 -33.50
CA LEU A 748 -23.04 31.28 -33.67
C LEU A 748 -24.33 32.08 -33.86
N GLY A 749 -25.11 31.78 -34.91
CA GLY A 749 -26.26 32.60 -35.30
C GLY A 749 -25.86 33.86 -36.08
N GLY A 750 -26.81 34.46 -36.80
CA GLY A 750 -26.56 35.58 -37.74
C GLY A 750 -26.79 35.17 -39.21
N GLY A 751 -27.35 36.09 -40.02
CA GLY A 751 -27.96 35.83 -41.33
C GLY A 751 -27.07 35.39 -42.49
N ASP A 752 -25.85 34.90 -42.25
CA ASP A 752 -24.93 34.37 -43.26
C ASP A 752 -24.62 32.86 -43.07
N GLN A 753 -25.49 32.12 -42.37
CA GLN A 753 -25.49 30.63 -42.34
C GLN A 753 -26.75 30.02 -42.91
#